data_AF-A0AAD7WUI6-F1
#
_entry.id   AF-A0AAD7WUI6-F1
#
_cell.length_a   1.000
_cell.length_b   1.000
_cell.length_c   1.000
_cell.angle_alpha   90.00
_cell.angle_beta   90.00
_cell.angle_gamma   90.00
#
_symmetry.space_group_name_H-M   'P 1'
#
loop_
_entity.id
_entity.type
_entity.pdbx_description
1 polymer ?
#
loop_
_entity_poly.entity_id
_entity_poly.type
_entity_poly.pdbx_seq_one_letter_code
_entity_poly.pdbx_strand_id
1 'polypeptide(L)'
;MTQNNVPGIEASAVSVLKRAVELDHSSRFQESIVCYQEGIQLLLDVLKAIKDDSKKVHYREKIKGYMERAEQIKVHLTREKEEGKYHEQIKIAENATGYSYDALFRPYISETLTEVWVEDPYIRYIHQLCNFLRFCEMLLKAPCKVRRIHLLTSQDEGESSSQQINALADIKQSLQAHEVTLDLEYSSTIHDREIRFNNGWIIKIGRGLDYFKKPKGRFSIGYFDYDLRECQETTVDAKKTALIETDKTEVNLSETASTNRGHESINSEHTAQIETLRNSLDRLQCVVQQLQQEKGKVSRQVEDLTQKNQQLCQELSHIDKLALQLEQDKKTVLDTADSKAEEAKSVIKNLQETVTFLADTVTDLKTERVLAHASLDQLRAKKSHVAVQNQSLRDSLRQLQQEKDTLASRLAKLGLSEKEQALRSGAGGGRGQRSRLDYFVQSVEEDRDYYKEESEKLRRMLRPGRGGNAPRGPNTRSPPRQTPIKAGTYDSELIRLLRDRDELQALLDKYERHLSEIQVNVKVLSADRDKTSVQYQKAQEEIAHLRREVMKSKSPRAPKSTVTAQSILKRVEVERDEAATDLKRMTTERDSLRERLKISQETAISDRAHLEQRVEDLQSTIFTLEQEHRELKSMLAMMKDTMIDLEEEISSLRQALVSTEDNLTRSRKESGLLRLSSCQMESALSDSQLRLTARFGELQTAQDKNKQLEERNDMLLQQVNDLRDEVSSLQSTVSEMDQRGNGLQVALERETELLASAQSQLDEKEKLARSLKLMVDELEVSTQSLQEAAVGREWDLTSLQRKMGDTEQELSTLVKVKDGVLRENSLLRDDLDKVKLDHQAVKLKLEDSMQEAEKLQQKVQDFGSDVSRLEILLASKEKECGELQEASRQAKAQAETWEKQARQVEGTVSELRLELANGDGNKRSLKDTIESQELSLQEALASERSANSQLAQLNRSLLLAEGDLRQAHSERSTALSDLEKTRELCIKLDSSKEVVLRELDVCRSEVELLKKQLSSVRLSMKSMESMLQSTREKELHSQLSSQERHAEIQLLRDKLTMADTKTTTQCRELAQLRSHSEHLESDLDITKRQLSTERFERERAMQELRLQGLPCVLRSTPPSRLSLSPCHSWSPDRTFHSSAELATERSPERSVVFRDPYS
;
A
#
# COMPACT_ATOMS: atom_id res chain seq x y z
N MET A 1 74.49 -5.38 -40.80
CA MET A 1 74.01 -3.98 -40.89
C MET A 1 72.57 -3.99 -40.38
N THR A 2 72.06 -3.09 -39.55
CA THR A 2 72.46 -1.69 -39.25
C THR A 2 72.77 -1.47 -37.76
N GLN A 3 74.01 -1.10 -37.42
CA GLN A 3 74.45 -0.99 -36.01
C GLN A 3 74.44 0.46 -35.44
N ASN A 4 74.02 1.45 -36.24
CA ASN A 4 74.11 2.87 -35.90
C ASN A 4 72.76 3.61 -35.81
N ASN A 5 71.61 2.90 -35.79
CA ASN A 5 70.29 3.55 -35.83
C ASN A 5 69.67 3.86 -34.45
N VAL A 6 70.43 3.70 -33.36
CA VAL A 6 70.00 3.98 -31.98
C VAL A 6 69.40 5.39 -31.81
N PRO A 7 69.98 6.47 -32.36
CA PRO A 7 69.41 7.81 -32.22
C PRO A 7 68.02 7.97 -32.88
N GLY A 8 67.74 7.21 -33.95
CA GLY A 8 66.45 7.22 -34.61
C GLY A 8 65.37 6.54 -33.77
N ILE A 9 65.69 5.37 -33.18
CA ILE A 9 64.79 4.64 -32.27
C ILE A 9 64.56 5.47 -31.00
N GLU A 10 65.60 6.13 -30.47
CA GLU A 10 65.48 7.04 -29.33
C GLU A 10 64.57 8.24 -29.63
N ALA A 11 64.73 8.88 -30.80
CA ALA A 11 63.85 9.97 -31.21
C ALA A 11 62.38 9.52 -31.35
N SER A 12 62.14 8.34 -31.92
CA SER A 12 60.80 7.73 -31.97
C SER A 12 60.26 7.43 -30.56
N ALA A 13 61.04 6.84 -29.67
CA ALA A 13 60.65 6.55 -28.29
C ALA A 13 60.26 7.82 -27.53
N VAL A 14 61.06 8.89 -27.65
CA VAL A 14 60.78 10.20 -27.04
C VAL A 14 59.52 10.85 -27.64
N SER A 15 59.28 10.70 -28.95
CA SER A 15 58.07 11.20 -29.60
C SER A 15 56.81 10.50 -29.10
N VAL A 16 56.84 9.16 -29.05
CA VAL A 16 55.73 8.33 -28.56
C VAL A 16 55.45 8.56 -27.08
N LEU A 17 56.49 8.69 -26.23
CA LEU A 17 56.34 8.99 -24.81
C LEU A 17 55.87 10.43 -24.54
N LYS A 18 56.24 11.42 -25.37
CA LYS A 18 55.66 12.77 -25.28
C LYS A 18 54.15 12.72 -25.56
N ARG A 19 53.75 12.04 -26.64
CA ARG A 19 52.32 11.84 -26.95
C ARG A 19 51.58 11.07 -25.84
N ALA A 20 52.21 10.07 -25.23
CA ALA A 20 51.65 9.36 -24.08
C ALA A 20 51.36 10.31 -22.90
N VAL A 21 52.31 11.18 -22.58
CA VAL A 21 52.20 12.22 -21.52
C VAL A 21 51.18 13.29 -21.89
N GLU A 22 51.08 13.72 -23.15
CA GLU A 22 50.06 14.67 -23.63
C GLU A 22 48.65 14.09 -23.49
N LEU A 23 48.47 12.80 -23.81
CA LEU A 23 47.21 12.08 -23.62
C LEU A 23 46.89 11.83 -22.14
N ASP A 24 47.89 11.61 -21.30
CA ASP A 24 47.78 11.48 -19.82
C ASP A 24 47.22 12.78 -19.21
N HIS A 25 47.80 13.93 -19.56
CA HIS A 25 47.33 15.25 -19.15
C HIS A 25 45.96 15.63 -19.77
N SER A 26 45.58 15.00 -20.88
CA SER A 26 44.26 15.16 -21.50
C SER A 26 43.20 14.21 -20.92
N SER A 27 43.51 13.45 -19.87
CA SER A 27 42.68 12.39 -19.29
C SER A 27 42.27 11.28 -20.28
N ARG A 28 42.96 11.15 -21.43
CA ARG A 28 42.74 10.11 -22.45
C ARG A 28 43.54 8.86 -22.08
N PHE A 29 43.27 8.34 -20.89
CA PHE A 29 44.04 7.29 -20.23
C PHE A 29 44.20 6.02 -21.08
N GLN A 30 43.19 5.66 -21.89
CA GLN A 30 43.22 4.51 -22.82
C GLN A 30 44.28 4.65 -23.92
N GLU A 31 44.33 5.78 -24.62
CA GLU A 31 45.35 6.01 -25.66
C GLU A 31 46.72 6.29 -25.03
N SER A 32 46.73 6.97 -23.87
CA SER A 32 47.93 7.24 -23.09
C SER A 32 48.66 5.95 -22.70
N ILE A 33 47.96 4.94 -22.16
CA ILE A 33 48.61 3.68 -21.75
C ILE A 33 49.20 2.90 -22.93
N VAL A 34 48.55 2.90 -24.11
CA VAL A 34 49.10 2.27 -25.32
C VAL A 34 50.39 2.98 -25.75
N CYS A 35 50.36 4.32 -25.84
CA CYS A 35 51.57 5.09 -26.15
C CYS A 35 52.68 4.93 -25.09
N TYR A 36 52.33 4.79 -23.80
CA TYR A 36 53.34 4.46 -22.77
C TYR A 36 53.94 3.07 -22.98
N GLN A 37 53.15 2.05 -23.30
CA GLN A 37 53.66 0.69 -23.55
C GLN A 37 54.58 0.64 -24.79
N GLU A 38 54.17 1.22 -25.91
CA GLU A 38 55.00 1.33 -27.12
C GLU A 38 56.29 2.11 -26.84
N GLY A 39 56.19 3.25 -26.15
CA GLY A 39 57.32 4.10 -25.79
C GLY A 39 58.31 3.42 -24.84
N ILE A 40 57.81 2.67 -23.85
CA ILE A 40 58.63 1.84 -22.95
C ILE A 40 59.32 0.72 -23.72
N GLN A 41 58.64 0.05 -24.65
CA GLN A 41 59.23 -1.00 -25.47
C GLN A 41 60.37 -0.45 -26.35
N LEU A 42 60.16 0.69 -27.01
CA LEU A 42 61.21 1.36 -27.78
C LEU A 42 62.40 1.79 -26.90
N LEU A 43 62.15 2.31 -25.68
CA LEU A 43 63.23 2.59 -24.71
C LEU A 43 63.94 1.33 -24.22
N LEU A 44 63.26 0.20 -24.04
CA LEU A 44 63.87 -1.08 -23.69
C LEU A 44 64.78 -1.59 -24.80
N ASP A 45 64.43 -1.40 -26.07
CA ASP A 45 65.27 -1.77 -27.20
C ASP A 45 66.46 -0.82 -27.40
N VAL A 46 66.30 0.48 -27.09
CA VAL A 46 67.42 1.43 -26.96
C VAL A 46 68.36 1.02 -25.81
N LEU A 47 67.81 0.62 -24.64
CA LEU A 47 68.58 0.16 -23.48
C LEU A 47 69.40 -1.11 -23.79
N LYS A 48 68.89 -2.02 -24.62
CA LYS A 48 69.64 -3.21 -25.11
C LYS A 48 70.77 -2.83 -26.07
N ALA A 49 70.64 -1.74 -26.83
CA ALA A 49 71.61 -1.33 -27.84
C ALA A 49 72.75 -0.45 -27.30
N ILE A 50 72.52 0.31 -26.23
CA ILE A 50 73.50 1.22 -25.62
C ILE A 50 74.60 0.44 -24.89
N LYS A 51 75.87 0.83 -25.09
CA LYS A 51 77.03 0.25 -24.40
C LYS A 51 77.46 1.00 -23.14
N ASP A 52 77.20 2.30 -23.07
CA ASP A 52 77.53 3.23 -21.98
C ASP A 52 76.68 2.96 -20.73
N ASP A 53 77.30 2.53 -19.63
CA ASP A 53 76.60 2.19 -18.39
C ASP A 53 75.95 3.39 -17.69
N SER A 54 76.52 4.59 -17.79
CA SER A 54 75.94 5.81 -17.20
C SER A 54 74.56 6.10 -17.81
N LYS A 55 74.46 5.94 -19.13
CA LYS A 55 73.22 6.06 -19.89
C LYS A 55 72.26 4.90 -19.62
N LYS A 56 72.74 3.65 -19.49
CA LYS A 56 71.88 2.52 -19.10
C LYS A 56 71.18 2.76 -17.76
N VAL A 57 71.84 3.35 -16.77
CA VAL A 57 71.20 3.72 -15.50
C VAL A 57 70.09 4.76 -15.75
N HIS A 58 70.39 5.83 -16.48
CA HIS A 58 69.38 6.87 -16.79
C HIS A 58 68.15 6.33 -17.53
N TYR A 59 68.31 5.52 -18.58
CA TYR A 59 67.16 4.94 -19.27
C TYR A 59 66.44 3.90 -18.41
N ARG A 60 67.11 3.15 -17.52
CA ARG A 60 66.43 2.27 -16.55
C ARG A 60 65.56 3.05 -15.57
N GLU A 61 66.05 4.18 -15.05
CA GLU A 61 65.26 5.06 -14.18
C GLU A 61 64.06 5.66 -14.93
N LYS A 62 64.25 6.11 -16.16
CA LYS A 62 63.16 6.61 -17.01
C LYS A 62 62.14 5.52 -17.36
N ILE A 63 62.58 4.33 -17.76
CA ILE A 63 61.71 3.19 -18.03
C ILE A 63 60.93 2.82 -16.76
N LYS A 64 61.58 2.77 -15.59
CA LYS A 64 60.91 2.51 -14.30
C LYS A 64 59.83 3.55 -14.00
N GLY A 65 60.13 4.84 -14.12
CA GLY A 65 59.14 5.91 -13.89
C GLY A 65 57.96 5.90 -14.89
N TYR A 66 58.22 5.63 -16.17
CA TYR A 66 57.14 5.48 -17.17
C TYR A 66 56.34 4.19 -16.96
N MET A 67 56.97 3.10 -16.52
CA MET A 67 56.33 1.83 -16.20
C MET A 67 55.43 1.95 -14.95
N GLU A 68 55.93 2.58 -13.88
CA GLU A 68 55.14 2.91 -12.69
C GLU A 68 53.95 3.82 -13.04
N ARG A 69 54.12 4.79 -13.95
CA ARG A 69 53.00 5.62 -14.43
C ARG A 69 52.01 4.83 -15.27
N ALA A 70 52.49 3.97 -16.18
CA ALA A 70 51.64 3.09 -16.97
C ALA A 70 50.86 2.09 -16.10
N GLU A 71 51.46 1.59 -15.02
CA GLU A 71 50.81 0.75 -14.02
C GLU A 71 49.75 1.51 -13.20
N GLN A 72 50.04 2.76 -12.77
CA GLN A 72 49.03 3.63 -12.15
C GLN A 72 47.83 3.86 -13.07
N ILE A 73 48.07 4.15 -14.35
CA ILE A 73 47.01 4.34 -15.35
C ILE A 73 46.27 3.03 -15.61
N LYS A 74 46.97 1.88 -15.64
CA LYS A 74 46.36 0.55 -15.75
C LYS A 74 45.41 0.29 -14.57
N VAL A 75 45.84 0.57 -13.35
CA VAL A 75 45.03 0.44 -12.13
C VAL A 75 43.85 1.42 -12.14
N HIS A 76 44.03 2.64 -12.65
CA HIS A 76 42.94 3.58 -12.84
C HIS A 76 41.90 3.05 -13.84
N LEU A 77 42.35 2.54 -14.99
CA LEU A 77 41.48 1.96 -16.03
C LEU A 77 40.80 0.66 -15.59
N THR A 78 41.43 -0.19 -14.76
CA THR A 78 40.74 -1.35 -14.17
C THR A 78 39.70 -0.90 -13.15
N ARG A 79 40.00 0.11 -12.34
CA ARG A 79 39.03 0.70 -11.43
C ARG A 79 37.86 1.36 -12.18
N GLU A 80 38.10 2.06 -13.29
CA GLU A 80 37.02 2.62 -14.14
C GLU A 80 36.20 1.53 -14.85
N LYS A 81 36.78 0.35 -15.09
CA LYS A 81 36.04 -0.86 -15.51
C LYS A 81 35.26 -1.48 -14.35
N GLU A 82 35.70 -1.35 -13.10
CA GLU A 82 34.97 -1.84 -11.91
C GLU A 82 33.83 -0.88 -11.50
N GLU A 83 34.09 0.43 -11.50
CA GLU A 83 33.14 1.52 -11.28
C GLU A 83 32.13 1.72 -12.43
N GLY A 84 32.24 0.96 -13.54
CA GLY A 84 31.27 0.99 -14.63
C GLY A 84 31.20 2.31 -15.40
N LYS A 85 32.35 2.96 -15.61
CA LYS A 85 32.50 4.22 -16.37
C LYS A 85 33.33 4.06 -17.65
N TYR A 86 33.93 2.89 -17.87
CA TYR A 86 34.78 2.62 -19.02
C TYR A 86 33.97 2.55 -20.33
N HIS A 87 34.33 3.41 -21.29
CA HIS A 87 33.79 3.41 -22.66
C HIS A 87 34.94 3.43 -23.66
N GLU A 88 34.90 2.53 -24.65
CA GLU A 88 35.88 2.39 -25.73
C GLU A 88 35.14 2.41 -27.09
N GLN A 89 35.66 3.15 -28.07
CA GLN A 89 35.09 3.26 -29.42
C GLN A 89 36.10 2.77 -30.46
N ILE A 90 35.80 1.63 -31.08
CA ILE A 90 36.58 1.04 -32.16
C ILE A 90 35.94 1.46 -33.50
N LYS A 91 36.75 1.95 -34.45
CA LYS A 91 36.31 2.36 -35.79
C LYS A 91 36.85 1.40 -36.83
N ILE A 92 35.97 0.56 -37.37
CA ILE A 92 36.29 -0.39 -38.44
C ILE A 92 36.19 0.37 -39.76
N ALA A 93 37.33 0.60 -40.42
CA ALA A 93 37.40 1.30 -41.69
C ALA A 93 36.91 0.45 -42.87
N GLU A 94 36.50 1.11 -43.94
CA GLU A 94 36.02 0.46 -45.17
C GLU A 94 37.08 -0.44 -45.81
N ASN A 95 36.75 -1.73 -46.00
CA ASN A 95 37.64 -2.84 -46.40
C ASN A 95 38.68 -3.29 -45.35
N ALA A 96 38.59 -2.88 -44.08
CA ALA A 96 39.51 -3.35 -43.05
C ALA A 96 39.41 -4.88 -42.82
N THR A 97 40.49 -5.47 -42.29
CA THR A 97 40.62 -6.90 -41.93
C THR A 97 41.17 -7.00 -40.51
N GLY A 98 41.14 -8.19 -39.90
CA GLY A 98 41.53 -8.43 -38.49
C GLY A 98 40.43 -8.17 -37.46
N TYR A 99 39.16 -8.19 -37.91
CA TYR A 99 37.98 -7.96 -37.08
C TYR A 99 37.00 -9.14 -37.16
N SER A 100 37.45 -10.37 -36.87
CA SER A 100 36.52 -11.45 -36.57
C SER A 100 35.76 -11.19 -35.26
N TYR A 101 34.70 -11.96 -35.00
CA TYR A 101 34.02 -11.91 -33.71
C TYR A 101 34.96 -12.26 -32.54
N ASP A 102 35.88 -13.22 -32.71
CA ASP A 102 36.86 -13.53 -31.67
C ASP A 102 37.79 -12.34 -31.41
N ALA A 103 38.37 -11.75 -32.47
CA ALA A 103 39.20 -10.55 -32.33
C ALA A 103 38.46 -9.37 -31.66
N LEU A 104 37.16 -9.18 -31.97
CA LEU A 104 36.37 -8.05 -31.50
C LEU A 104 35.80 -8.25 -30.07
N PHE A 105 35.28 -9.43 -29.72
CA PHE A 105 34.55 -9.64 -28.48
C PHE A 105 35.37 -10.28 -27.35
N ARG A 106 36.44 -11.02 -27.66
CA ARG A 106 37.30 -11.68 -26.68
C ARG A 106 37.86 -10.79 -25.56
N PRO A 107 38.15 -9.48 -25.75
CA PRO A 107 38.54 -8.58 -24.66
C PRO A 107 37.46 -8.36 -23.58
N TYR A 108 36.19 -8.64 -23.90
CA TYR A 108 35.02 -8.40 -23.04
C TYR A 108 34.41 -9.69 -22.46
N ILE A 109 34.90 -10.85 -22.91
CA ILE A 109 34.47 -12.17 -22.43
C ILE A 109 35.33 -12.60 -21.24
N SER A 110 34.69 -13.07 -20.17
CA SER A 110 35.33 -13.51 -18.92
C SER A 110 34.74 -14.84 -18.45
N GLU A 111 35.44 -15.56 -17.55
CA GLU A 111 34.93 -16.82 -16.96
C GLU A 111 33.58 -16.66 -16.25
N THR A 112 33.27 -15.43 -15.79
CA THR A 112 32.01 -15.04 -15.16
C THR A 112 30.85 -14.81 -16.14
N LEU A 113 31.10 -14.82 -17.46
CA LEU A 113 30.06 -14.67 -18.46
C LEU A 113 29.22 -15.96 -18.54
N THR A 114 27.95 -15.85 -18.17
CA THR A 114 26.98 -16.97 -18.24
C THR A 114 25.76 -16.67 -19.09
N GLU A 115 25.45 -15.40 -19.36
CA GLU A 115 24.26 -14.98 -20.11
C GLU A 115 24.58 -13.82 -21.05
N VAL A 116 24.01 -13.89 -22.26
CA VAL A 116 24.24 -12.94 -23.36
C VAL A 116 22.89 -12.54 -23.96
N TRP A 117 22.69 -11.26 -24.22
CA TRP A 117 21.58 -10.74 -25.04
C TRP A 117 22.13 -10.17 -26.34
N VAL A 118 21.46 -10.46 -27.45
CA VAL A 118 21.76 -9.97 -28.79
C VAL A 118 20.49 -9.35 -29.35
N GLU A 119 20.47 -8.03 -29.40
CA GLU A 119 19.42 -7.23 -30.03
C GLU A 119 19.93 -6.81 -31.41
N ASP A 120 19.46 -7.45 -32.49
CA ASP A 120 19.83 -7.10 -33.87
C ASP A 120 18.65 -7.33 -34.84
N PRO A 121 18.05 -6.28 -35.44
CA PRO A 121 16.93 -6.42 -36.36
C PRO A 121 17.26 -7.23 -37.62
N TYR A 122 18.54 -7.38 -37.97
CA TYR A 122 18.97 -7.90 -39.28
C TYR A 122 19.53 -9.32 -39.22
N ILE A 123 19.00 -10.18 -38.35
CA ILE A 123 19.25 -11.63 -38.43
C ILE A 123 18.10 -12.29 -39.19
N ARG A 124 18.08 -12.09 -40.52
CA ARG A 124 17.04 -12.58 -41.45
C ARG A 124 17.59 -13.52 -42.54
N TYR A 125 18.59 -13.08 -43.29
CA TYR A 125 19.11 -13.81 -44.45
C TYR A 125 20.18 -14.85 -44.08
N ILE A 126 20.42 -15.83 -44.96
CA ILE A 126 21.37 -16.95 -44.76
C ILE A 126 22.75 -16.49 -44.25
N HIS A 127 23.30 -15.39 -44.80
CA HIS A 127 24.60 -14.88 -44.37
C HIS A 127 24.57 -14.27 -42.96
N GLN A 128 23.47 -13.62 -42.58
CA GLN A 128 23.25 -13.07 -41.24
C GLN A 128 23.01 -14.18 -40.20
N LEU A 129 22.33 -15.26 -40.60
CA LEU A 129 22.17 -16.48 -39.81
C LEU A 129 23.53 -17.19 -39.59
N CYS A 130 24.37 -17.29 -40.64
CA CYS A 130 25.75 -17.78 -40.50
C CYS A 130 26.63 -16.86 -39.64
N ASN A 131 26.42 -15.55 -39.69
CA ASN A 131 27.10 -14.57 -38.84
C ASN A 131 26.72 -14.77 -37.36
N PHE A 132 25.43 -14.89 -37.05
CA PHE A 132 24.95 -15.22 -35.69
C PHE A 132 25.47 -16.57 -35.20
N LEU A 133 25.43 -17.62 -36.02
CA LEU A 133 25.99 -18.94 -35.67
C LEU A 133 27.49 -18.85 -35.33
N ARG A 134 28.27 -18.05 -36.08
CA ARG A 134 29.71 -17.83 -35.81
C ARG A 134 29.98 -17.05 -34.52
N PHE A 135 29.09 -16.14 -34.15
CA PHE A 135 29.13 -15.48 -32.84
C PHE A 135 28.86 -16.48 -31.70
N CYS A 136 27.87 -17.37 -31.86
CA CYS A 136 27.62 -18.45 -30.89
C CYS A 136 28.77 -19.47 -30.82
N GLU A 137 29.37 -19.86 -31.96
CA GLU A 137 30.59 -20.68 -32.00
C GLU A 137 31.76 -20.06 -31.22
N MET A 138 31.92 -18.74 -31.27
CA MET A 138 32.95 -18.02 -30.51
C MET A 138 32.67 -18.09 -29.00
N LEU A 139 31.42 -17.88 -28.56
CA LEU A 139 31.02 -18.02 -27.15
C LEU A 139 31.26 -19.44 -26.61
N LEU A 140 31.14 -20.48 -27.45
CA LEU A 140 31.46 -21.87 -27.11
C LEU A 140 32.96 -22.19 -27.10
N LYS A 141 33.80 -21.41 -27.80
CA LYS A 141 35.27 -21.60 -27.89
C LYS A 141 36.03 -20.78 -26.85
N ALA A 142 35.45 -19.69 -26.37
CA ALA A 142 36.02 -18.84 -25.33
C ALA A 142 35.93 -19.51 -23.94
N PRO A 143 36.79 -19.15 -22.97
CA PRO A 143 36.79 -19.72 -21.62
C PRO A 143 35.64 -19.17 -20.73
N CYS A 144 34.42 -19.15 -21.24
CA CYS A 144 33.21 -18.71 -20.53
C CYS A 144 32.19 -19.84 -20.39
N LYS A 145 31.27 -19.70 -19.43
CA LYS A 145 30.25 -20.72 -19.12
C LYS A 145 28.86 -20.21 -19.50
N VAL A 146 28.74 -19.73 -20.73
CA VAL A 146 27.46 -19.28 -21.31
C VAL A 146 26.46 -20.43 -21.28
N ARG A 147 25.29 -20.20 -20.68
CA ARG A 147 24.17 -21.15 -20.57
C ARG A 147 22.92 -20.65 -21.26
N ARG A 148 22.76 -19.33 -21.37
CA ARG A 148 21.64 -18.69 -22.07
C ARG A 148 22.13 -17.63 -23.05
N ILE A 149 21.57 -17.66 -24.25
CA ILE A 149 21.69 -16.61 -25.26
C ILE A 149 20.26 -16.17 -25.58
N HIS A 150 19.97 -14.89 -25.41
CA HIS A 150 18.70 -14.28 -25.79
C HIS A 150 18.92 -13.54 -27.12
N LEU A 151 18.19 -13.91 -28.16
CA LEU A 151 18.22 -13.23 -29.46
C LEU A 151 16.86 -12.56 -29.71
N LEU A 152 16.89 -11.23 -29.81
CA LEU A 152 15.78 -10.40 -30.23
C LEU A 152 16.07 -9.86 -31.65
N THR A 153 15.32 -10.37 -32.63
CA THR A 153 15.45 -10.01 -34.06
C THR A 153 14.12 -9.53 -34.63
N SER A 154 14.13 -8.94 -35.83
CA SER A 154 12.89 -8.62 -36.54
C SER A 154 12.52 -9.75 -37.49
N GLN A 155 11.24 -10.15 -37.48
CA GLN A 155 10.72 -11.18 -38.38
C GLN A 155 10.69 -10.64 -39.82
N ASP A 156 11.03 -11.48 -40.80
CA ASP A 156 10.87 -11.17 -42.21
C ASP A 156 9.41 -11.39 -42.67
N GLU A 157 8.88 -10.54 -43.55
CA GLU A 157 7.46 -10.53 -43.92
C GLU A 157 7.15 -11.28 -45.24
N GLY A 158 8.17 -11.78 -45.94
CA GLY A 158 8.02 -12.51 -47.21
C GLY A 158 8.15 -14.03 -47.08
N GLU A 159 8.23 -14.74 -48.22
CA GLU A 159 8.44 -16.21 -48.26
C GLU A 159 9.72 -16.67 -47.52
N SER A 160 10.69 -15.76 -47.33
CA SER A 160 11.92 -16.02 -46.56
C SER A 160 11.70 -16.08 -45.03
N SER A 161 10.52 -15.69 -44.51
CA SER A 161 10.16 -15.81 -43.08
C SER A 161 10.31 -17.25 -42.57
N SER A 162 9.82 -18.22 -43.35
CA SER A 162 9.96 -19.65 -43.03
C SER A 162 11.43 -20.11 -43.04
N GLN A 163 12.29 -19.51 -43.86
CA GLN A 163 13.72 -19.82 -43.87
C GLN A 163 14.42 -19.24 -42.62
N GLN A 164 14.07 -18.03 -42.20
CA GLN A 164 14.56 -17.42 -40.96
C GLN A 164 14.17 -18.27 -39.74
N ILE A 165 12.88 -18.61 -39.61
CA ILE A 165 12.34 -19.37 -38.47
C ILE A 165 12.96 -20.76 -38.39
N ASN A 166 13.01 -21.50 -39.50
CA ASN A 166 13.57 -22.86 -39.51
C ASN A 166 15.07 -22.84 -39.18
N ALA A 167 15.86 -21.94 -39.78
CA ALA A 167 17.29 -21.87 -39.51
C ALA A 167 17.62 -21.44 -38.06
N LEU A 168 16.81 -20.55 -37.46
CA LEU A 168 16.97 -20.21 -36.04
C LEU A 168 16.53 -21.35 -35.11
N ALA A 169 15.55 -22.18 -35.51
CA ALA A 169 15.20 -23.40 -34.80
C ALA A 169 16.31 -24.47 -34.88
N ASP A 170 16.93 -24.66 -36.05
CA ASP A 170 18.09 -25.55 -36.24
C ASP A 170 19.27 -25.11 -35.36
N ILE A 171 19.57 -23.80 -35.32
CA ILE A 171 20.61 -23.23 -34.45
C ILE A 171 20.24 -23.43 -32.96
N LYS A 172 18.98 -23.22 -32.58
CA LYS A 172 18.50 -23.48 -31.19
C LYS A 172 18.69 -24.94 -30.79
N GLN A 173 18.35 -25.89 -31.65
CA GLN A 173 18.55 -27.31 -31.39
C GLN A 173 20.05 -27.68 -31.32
N SER A 174 20.87 -27.09 -32.19
CA SER A 174 22.33 -27.31 -32.20
C SER A 174 23.01 -26.78 -30.93
N LEU A 175 22.59 -25.62 -30.41
CA LEU A 175 23.09 -25.07 -29.15
C LEU A 175 22.60 -25.86 -27.94
N GLN A 176 21.35 -26.36 -27.96
CA GLN A 176 20.82 -27.20 -26.90
C GLN A 176 21.61 -28.51 -26.74
N ALA A 177 22.16 -29.07 -27.83
CA ALA A 177 23.08 -30.22 -27.80
C ALA A 177 24.44 -29.92 -27.14
N HIS A 178 24.76 -28.63 -26.89
CA HIS A 178 25.94 -28.16 -26.17
C HIS A 178 25.60 -27.52 -24.80
N GLU A 179 24.44 -27.87 -24.23
CA GLU A 179 23.91 -27.34 -22.95
C GLU A 179 23.62 -25.82 -22.93
N VAL A 180 23.53 -25.17 -24.11
CA VAL A 180 23.21 -23.74 -24.23
C VAL A 180 21.79 -23.54 -24.72
N THR A 181 20.95 -22.87 -23.93
CA THR A 181 19.60 -22.47 -24.34
C THR A 181 19.66 -21.20 -25.16
N LEU A 182 19.14 -21.24 -26.39
CA LEU A 182 18.87 -20.05 -27.21
C LEU A 182 17.40 -19.65 -27.07
N ASP A 183 17.12 -18.53 -26.44
CA ASP A 183 15.80 -17.92 -26.39
C ASP A 183 15.63 -16.97 -27.59
N LEU A 184 14.49 -17.08 -28.27
CA LEU A 184 14.21 -16.42 -29.55
C LEU A 184 12.97 -15.55 -29.42
N GLU A 185 13.14 -14.24 -29.60
CA GLU A 185 12.06 -13.27 -29.61
C GLU A 185 12.05 -12.49 -30.92
N TYR A 186 10.85 -12.15 -31.39
CA TYR A 186 10.63 -11.43 -32.63
C TYR A 186 9.90 -10.12 -32.37
N SER A 187 10.47 -9.00 -32.83
CA SER A 187 9.84 -7.68 -32.76
C SER A 187 10.09 -6.86 -34.02
N SER A 188 9.04 -6.27 -34.57
CA SER A 188 9.10 -5.39 -35.74
C SER A 188 9.53 -3.95 -35.42
N THR A 189 9.56 -3.56 -34.15
CA THR A 189 9.84 -2.18 -33.71
C THR A 189 11.29 -1.93 -33.28
N ILE A 190 12.14 -2.96 -33.23
CA ILE A 190 13.54 -2.82 -32.81
C ILE A 190 14.41 -2.20 -33.91
N HIS A 191 15.24 -1.23 -33.54
CA HIS A 191 16.15 -0.51 -34.45
C HIS A 191 17.58 -0.40 -33.90
N ASP A 192 17.77 -0.54 -32.60
CA ASP A 192 19.08 -0.64 -31.97
C ASP A 192 19.81 -1.93 -32.39
N ARG A 193 21.14 -1.89 -32.29
CA ARG A 193 22.02 -3.05 -32.45
C ARG A 193 22.94 -3.12 -31.25
N GLU A 194 22.60 -3.99 -30.30
CA GLU A 194 23.24 -4.04 -28.99
C GLU A 194 23.50 -5.48 -28.56
N ILE A 195 24.71 -5.75 -28.09
CA ILE A 195 25.11 -7.02 -27.49
C ILE A 195 25.43 -6.75 -26.03
N ARG A 196 24.74 -7.43 -25.12
CA ARG A 196 24.86 -7.24 -23.67
C ARG A 196 25.38 -8.53 -23.05
N PHE A 197 26.34 -8.41 -22.14
CA PHE A 197 26.95 -9.51 -21.41
C PHE A 197 26.66 -9.34 -19.92
N ASN A 198 26.29 -10.43 -19.22
CA ASN A 198 25.91 -10.33 -17.79
C ASN A 198 27.06 -9.97 -16.83
N ASN A 199 28.30 -9.86 -17.33
CA ASN A 199 29.45 -9.29 -16.64
C ASN A 199 29.52 -7.73 -16.72
N GLY A 200 28.48 -7.09 -17.25
CA GLY A 200 28.30 -5.63 -17.29
C GLY A 200 28.74 -4.94 -18.58
N TRP A 201 29.24 -5.66 -19.59
CA TRP A 201 29.57 -5.08 -20.89
C TRP A 201 28.34 -4.92 -21.78
N ILE A 202 28.26 -3.77 -22.46
CA ILE A 202 27.28 -3.41 -23.48
C ILE A 202 28.07 -2.96 -24.71
N ILE A 203 27.79 -3.56 -25.86
CA ILE A 203 28.54 -3.33 -27.10
C ILE A 203 27.54 -3.00 -28.20
N LYS A 204 27.47 -1.73 -28.62
CA LYS A 204 26.64 -1.28 -29.75
C LYS A 204 27.47 -1.31 -31.03
N ILE A 205 26.93 -1.87 -32.11
CA ILE A 205 27.61 -1.96 -33.41
C ILE A 205 26.73 -1.31 -34.48
N GLY A 206 27.24 -0.28 -35.18
CA GLY A 206 26.43 0.51 -36.12
C GLY A 206 25.74 -0.30 -37.23
N ARG A 207 26.28 -1.48 -37.58
CA ARG A 207 25.73 -2.43 -38.56
C ARG A 207 25.19 -3.74 -37.96
N GLY A 208 25.13 -3.87 -36.64
CA GLY A 208 24.86 -5.16 -35.98
C GLY A 208 25.98 -6.17 -36.28
N LEU A 209 25.64 -7.46 -36.33
CA LEU A 209 26.59 -8.51 -36.71
C LEU A 209 26.96 -8.49 -38.21
N ASP A 210 26.22 -7.75 -39.05
CA ASP A 210 26.36 -7.74 -40.52
C ASP A 210 27.27 -6.60 -41.05
N TYR A 211 28.45 -6.49 -40.43
CA TYR A 211 29.53 -5.58 -40.88
C TYR A 211 30.52 -6.23 -41.85
N PHE A 212 30.40 -7.52 -42.20
CA PHE A 212 31.30 -8.15 -43.17
C PHE A 212 30.89 -7.88 -44.62
N LYS A 213 31.84 -7.84 -45.54
CA LYS A 213 31.55 -7.82 -46.98
C LYS A 213 31.31 -9.23 -47.52
N LYS A 214 30.63 -9.29 -48.67
CA LYS A 214 30.52 -10.51 -49.48
C LYS A 214 31.92 -10.91 -49.99
N PRO A 215 32.37 -12.17 -49.81
CA PRO A 215 33.68 -12.60 -50.27
C PRO A 215 33.80 -12.52 -51.80
N LYS A 216 35.00 -12.15 -52.28
CA LYS A 216 35.31 -11.88 -53.71
C LYS A 216 35.09 -13.07 -54.65
N GLY A 217 35.06 -14.28 -54.11
CA GLY A 217 34.69 -15.50 -54.83
C GLY A 217 34.51 -16.71 -53.90
N ARG A 218 33.97 -17.82 -54.43
CA ARG A 218 33.70 -19.05 -53.66
C ARG A 218 34.95 -19.66 -52.99
N PHE A 219 36.13 -19.40 -53.56
CA PHE A 219 37.43 -19.85 -53.05
C PHE A 219 38.38 -18.66 -52.83
N SER A 220 37.86 -17.54 -52.31
CA SER A 220 38.70 -16.39 -51.93
C SER A 220 39.23 -16.54 -50.51
N ILE A 221 40.43 -16.00 -50.26
CA ILE A 221 40.98 -15.85 -48.91
C ILE A 221 39.98 -15.01 -48.09
N GLY A 222 39.74 -15.41 -46.85
CA GLY A 222 38.67 -14.85 -46.01
C GLY A 222 37.30 -15.52 -46.16
N TYR A 223 37.14 -16.60 -46.96
CA TYR A 223 35.83 -17.25 -47.09
C TYR A 223 35.39 -17.97 -45.79
N PHE A 224 36.27 -18.71 -45.14
CA PHE A 224 35.99 -19.44 -43.89
C PHE A 224 36.46 -18.71 -42.63
N ASP A 225 37.67 -18.12 -42.69
CA ASP A 225 38.24 -17.28 -41.66
C ASP A 225 37.75 -15.84 -41.85
N TYR A 226 37.29 -15.20 -40.76
CA TYR A 226 36.71 -13.86 -40.80
C TYR A 226 37.72 -12.77 -40.41
N ASP A 227 38.88 -13.11 -39.83
CA ASP A 227 39.97 -12.14 -39.67
C ASP A 227 40.60 -11.75 -41.00
N LEU A 228 40.49 -12.63 -42.01
CA LEU A 228 40.91 -12.35 -43.39
C LEU A 228 39.75 -11.83 -44.27
N ARG A 229 38.60 -11.48 -43.69
CA ARG A 229 37.44 -10.94 -44.41
C ARG A 229 37.45 -9.41 -44.40
N GLU A 230 37.24 -8.81 -45.57
CA GLU A 230 37.06 -7.36 -45.70
C GLU A 230 35.74 -6.92 -45.02
N CYS A 231 35.82 -5.92 -44.16
CA CYS A 231 34.69 -5.33 -43.45
C CYS A 231 34.09 -4.14 -44.21
N GLN A 232 32.85 -3.81 -43.89
CA GLN A 232 32.15 -2.58 -44.22
C GLN A 232 32.44 -1.54 -43.13
N GLU A 233 32.48 -0.25 -43.48
CA GLU A 233 32.65 0.82 -42.49
C GLU A 233 31.61 0.73 -41.36
N THR A 234 32.09 0.68 -40.11
CA THR A 234 31.21 0.69 -38.92
C THR A 234 31.93 1.15 -37.65
N THR A 235 31.14 1.58 -36.67
CA THR A 235 31.58 1.92 -35.32
C THR A 235 31.12 0.86 -34.32
N VAL A 236 32.02 0.48 -33.42
CA VAL A 236 31.75 -0.44 -32.31
C VAL A 236 32.00 0.33 -31.00
N ASP A 237 30.92 0.63 -30.29
CA ASP A 237 30.94 1.34 -29.01
C ASP A 237 30.78 0.33 -27.87
N ALA A 238 31.89 -0.06 -27.26
CA ALA A 238 31.91 -0.85 -26.04
C ALA A 238 31.81 0.05 -24.82
N LYS A 239 30.96 -0.32 -23.86
CA LYS A 239 30.74 0.36 -22.58
C LYS A 239 30.65 -0.70 -21.50
N LYS A 240 31.26 -0.48 -20.33
CA LYS A 240 30.98 -1.28 -19.15
C LYS A 240 30.16 -0.46 -18.17
N THR A 241 28.98 -0.96 -17.84
CA THR A 241 28.01 -0.29 -16.97
C THR A 241 28.12 -0.88 -15.55
N ALA A 242 27.97 -0.03 -14.53
CA ALA A 242 27.81 -0.51 -13.15
C ALA A 242 26.43 -1.18 -12.99
N LEU A 243 26.29 -2.03 -11.97
CA LEU A 243 24.98 -2.57 -11.58
C LEU A 243 24.16 -1.48 -10.86
N ILE A 244 23.48 -0.67 -11.68
CA ILE A 244 22.36 0.24 -11.42
C ILE A 244 22.37 1.01 -10.07
N GLU A 245 22.65 2.32 -10.16
CA GLU A 245 21.84 3.36 -9.52
C GLU A 245 22.04 4.70 -10.27
N THR A 246 21.11 5.64 -10.17
CA THR A 246 20.99 6.79 -11.10
C THR A 246 21.06 8.17 -10.43
N ASP A 247 21.92 9.09 -10.89
CA ASP A 247 21.65 10.54 -10.81
C ASP A 247 22.48 11.42 -11.79
N LYS A 248 22.24 12.75 -11.75
CA LYS A 248 22.58 13.77 -12.78
C LYS A 248 23.86 14.58 -12.52
N THR A 249 24.36 15.29 -13.55
CA THR A 249 25.19 16.52 -13.43
C THR A 249 24.99 17.49 -14.61
N GLU A 250 25.00 18.81 -14.34
CA GLU A 250 25.02 19.92 -15.33
C GLU A 250 26.40 20.61 -15.39
N VAL A 251 26.71 21.39 -16.46
CA VAL A 251 27.81 22.39 -16.47
C VAL A 251 27.45 23.63 -17.34
N ASN A 252 27.86 24.83 -16.90
CA ASN A 252 27.71 26.13 -17.58
C ASN A 252 28.94 26.53 -18.44
N LEU A 253 28.85 27.63 -19.22
CA LEU A 253 30.01 28.50 -19.55
C LEU A 253 29.58 29.93 -19.92
N SER A 254 30.53 30.88 -19.99
CA SER A 254 30.30 32.35 -19.87
C SER A 254 31.28 33.23 -20.69
N GLU A 255 31.38 34.53 -20.36
CA GLU A 255 32.34 35.56 -20.86
C GLU A 255 32.00 36.21 -22.23
N THR A 256 32.40 37.44 -22.60
CA THR A 256 33.06 38.65 -22.01
C THR A 256 32.73 39.84 -22.97
N ALA A 257 33.04 41.14 -22.82
CA ALA A 257 33.28 42.16 -21.77
C ALA A 257 33.90 43.41 -22.47
N SER A 258 33.93 44.59 -21.81
CA SER A 258 34.75 45.81 -22.12
C SER A 258 34.32 46.80 -23.25
N THR A 259 34.68 48.12 -23.28
CA THR A 259 35.09 49.12 -22.25
C THR A 259 35.25 50.56 -22.85
N ASN A 260 34.69 51.62 -22.20
CA ASN A 260 35.02 53.08 -22.30
C ASN A 260 34.89 53.80 -23.69
N ARG A 261 34.92 55.15 -23.88
CA ARG A 261 34.56 56.40 -23.12
C ARG A 261 34.61 57.58 -24.12
N GLY A 262 33.87 58.68 -23.89
CA GLY A 262 34.29 60.03 -24.35
C GLY A 262 33.38 60.81 -25.33
N HIS A 263 32.45 61.59 -24.79
CA HIS A 263 32.26 63.05 -24.98
C HIS A 263 33.14 63.75 -26.05
N GLU A 264 32.68 64.70 -26.88
CA GLU A 264 31.41 65.47 -26.81
C GLU A 264 31.00 66.12 -28.17
N SER A 265 30.40 65.33 -29.07
CA SER A 265 29.70 65.82 -30.29
C SER A 265 28.38 65.08 -30.50
N ILE A 266 27.69 64.81 -29.39
CA ILE A 266 26.91 63.58 -29.20
C ILE A 266 25.40 63.82 -29.14
N ASN A 267 24.93 64.95 -28.61
CA ASN A 267 23.56 65.10 -28.10
C ASN A 267 22.40 65.19 -29.13
N SER A 268 22.64 65.08 -30.44
CA SER A 268 21.60 65.06 -31.48
C SER A 268 21.51 63.72 -32.23
N GLU A 269 22.62 63.19 -32.73
CA GLU A 269 22.61 61.85 -33.34
C GLU A 269 22.46 60.77 -32.27
N HIS A 270 23.04 60.96 -31.07
CA HIS A 270 22.80 60.03 -29.98
C HIS A 270 21.42 60.15 -29.37
N THR A 271 20.62 61.22 -29.54
CA THR A 271 19.21 61.13 -29.10
C THR A 271 18.41 60.17 -29.99
N ALA A 272 18.62 60.22 -31.31
CA ALA A 272 18.00 59.25 -32.24
C ALA A 272 18.58 57.82 -32.09
N GLN A 273 19.89 57.68 -31.89
CA GLN A 273 20.50 56.37 -31.61
C GLN A 273 20.15 55.84 -30.22
N ILE A 274 20.03 56.68 -29.18
CA ILE A 274 19.52 56.25 -27.86
C ILE A 274 18.04 55.88 -27.94
N GLU A 275 17.23 56.54 -28.77
CA GLU A 275 15.82 56.17 -28.92
C GLU A 275 15.64 54.86 -29.69
N THR A 276 16.41 54.63 -30.76
CA THR A 276 16.43 53.32 -31.45
C THR A 276 17.07 52.22 -30.60
N LEU A 277 18.14 52.51 -29.85
CA LEU A 277 18.75 51.57 -28.90
C LEU A 277 17.82 51.29 -27.70
N ARG A 278 17.07 52.27 -27.19
CA ARG A 278 16.01 52.05 -26.18
C ARG A 278 14.92 51.14 -26.73
N ASN A 279 14.39 51.44 -27.92
CA ASN A 279 13.43 50.55 -28.58
C ASN A 279 14.00 49.12 -28.81
N SER A 280 15.31 48.97 -29.01
CA SER A 280 15.97 47.65 -29.06
C SER A 280 16.14 47.03 -27.67
N LEU A 281 16.44 47.82 -26.65
CA LEU A 281 16.63 47.41 -25.26
C LEU A 281 15.29 46.97 -24.65
N ASP A 282 14.21 47.71 -24.88
CA ASP A 282 12.86 47.37 -24.44
C ASP A 282 12.38 46.07 -25.11
N ARG A 283 12.70 45.87 -26.40
CA ARG A 283 12.46 44.59 -27.10
C ARG A 283 13.28 43.45 -26.52
N LEU A 284 14.58 43.65 -26.28
CA LEU A 284 15.45 42.65 -25.65
C LEU A 284 15.03 42.36 -24.20
N GLN A 285 14.55 43.36 -23.46
CA GLN A 285 14.06 43.24 -22.10
C GLN A 285 12.71 42.50 -22.05
N CYS A 286 11.83 42.72 -23.04
CA CYS A 286 10.64 41.92 -23.25
C CYS A 286 10.97 40.45 -23.60
N VAL A 287 11.95 40.22 -24.49
CA VAL A 287 12.46 38.87 -24.80
C VAL A 287 13.11 38.21 -23.56
N VAL A 288 13.86 38.95 -22.74
CA VAL A 288 14.42 38.46 -21.48
C VAL A 288 13.32 38.13 -20.47
N GLN A 289 12.25 38.93 -20.38
CA GLN A 289 11.08 38.61 -19.54
C GLN A 289 10.35 37.36 -20.04
N GLN A 290 10.20 37.19 -21.36
CA GLN A 290 9.65 35.97 -21.95
C GLN A 290 10.53 34.75 -21.66
N LEU A 291 11.86 34.85 -21.84
CA LEU A 291 12.81 33.79 -21.51
C LEU A 291 12.85 33.48 -19.99
N GLN A 292 12.65 34.48 -19.12
CA GLN A 292 12.47 34.26 -17.68
C GLN A 292 11.15 33.56 -17.37
N GLN A 293 10.06 33.87 -18.09
CA GLN A 293 8.77 33.21 -17.95
C GLN A 293 8.81 31.75 -18.44
N GLU A 294 9.44 31.48 -19.59
CA GLU A 294 9.65 30.12 -20.08
C GLU A 294 10.62 29.34 -19.18
N LYS A 295 11.72 29.95 -18.70
CA LYS A 295 12.56 29.34 -17.66
C LYS A 295 11.76 29.01 -16.40
N GLY A 296 10.82 29.86 -15.99
CA GLY A 296 9.93 29.61 -14.86
C GLY A 296 8.94 28.45 -15.10
N LYS A 297 8.46 28.25 -16.33
CA LYS A 297 7.65 27.07 -16.70
C LYS A 297 8.50 25.80 -16.71
N VAL A 298 9.68 25.84 -17.32
CA VAL A 298 10.61 24.70 -17.38
C VAL A 298 11.10 24.32 -15.99
N SER A 299 11.39 25.28 -15.11
CA SER A 299 11.74 25.01 -13.70
C SER A 299 10.64 24.22 -13.00
N ARG A 300 9.37 24.65 -13.11
CA ARG A 300 8.22 23.91 -12.55
C ARG A 300 8.05 22.52 -13.16
N GLN A 301 8.23 22.37 -14.47
CA GLN A 301 8.20 21.04 -15.10
C GLN A 301 9.34 20.14 -14.62
N VAL A 302 10.53 20.68 -14.36
CA VAL A 302 11.64 19.95 -13.75
C VAL A 302 11.36 19.61 -12.29
N GLU A 303 10.77 20.53 -11.52
CA GLU A 303 10.32 20.34 -10.13
C GLU A 303 9.26 19.21 -10.06
N ASP A 304 8.19 19.29 -10.86
CA ASP A 304 7.14 18.26 -11.00
C ASP A 304 7.74 16.90 -11.38
N LEU A 305 8.66 16.86 -12.35
CA LEU A 305 9.35 15.63 -12.77
C LEU A 305 10.29 15.09 -11.69
N THR A 306 10.96 15.94 -10.90
CA THR A 306 11.74 15.47 -9.74
C THR A 306 10.85 14.93 -8.64
N GLN A 307 9.71 15.55 -8.35
CA GLN A 307 8.75 15.02 -7.37
C GLN A 307 8.19 13.67 -7.83
N LYS A 308 7.84 13.54 -9.11
CA LYS A 308 7.36 12.28 -9.69
C LYS A 308 8.44 11.20 -9.71
N ASN A 309 9.69 11.53 -10.03
CA ASN A 309 10.80 10.58 -9.92
C ASN A 309 11.05 10.18 -8.47
N GLN A 310 10.92 11.10 -7.50
CA GLN A 310 11.04 10.77 -6.08
C GLN A 310 9.93 9.82 -5.61
N GLN A 311 8.69 9.99 -6.09
CA GLN A 311 7.59 9.05 -5.88
C GLN A 311 7.89 7.68 -6.48
N LEU A 312 8.36 7.62 -7.74
CA LEU A 312 8.76 6.36 -8.38
C LEU A 312 9.91 5.66 -7.64
N CYS A 313 10.89 6.40 -7.12
CA CYS A 313 11.94 5.82 -6.26
C CYS A 313 11.40 5.28 -4.93
N GLN A 314 10.38 5.92 -4.34
CA GLN A 314 9.71 5.41 -3.14
C GLN A 314 8.92 4.13 -3.45
N GLU A 315 8.17 4.10 -4.57
CA GLU A 315 7.45 2.93 -5.08
C GLU A 315 8.39 1.75 -5.37
N LEU A 316 9.51 1.98 -6.07
CA LEU A 316 10.56 0.98 -6.29
C LEU A 316 11.10 0.46 -4.95
N SER A 317 11.44 1.33 -4.00
CA SER A 317 11.90 0.92 -2.67
C SER A 317 10.84 0.16 -1.85
N HIS A 318 9.56 0.20 -2.24
CA HIS A 318 8.49 -0.60 -1.65
C HIS A 318 8.37 -1.95 -2.36
N ILE A 319 8.48 -1.98 -3.68
CA ILE A 319 8.57 -3.19 -4.50
C ILE A 319 9.78 -4.05 -4.07
N ASP A 320 10.94 -3.45 -3.82
CA ASP A 320 12.14 -4.17 -3.35
C ASP A 320 11.93 -4.82 -1.97
N LYS A 321 11.21 -4.13 -1.06
CA LYS A 321 10.86 -4.67 0.26
C LYS A 321 9.84 -5.80 0.14
N LEU A 322 8.87 -5.69 -0.76
CA LEU A 322 7.91 -6.75 -1.06
C LEU A 322 8.60 -7.97 -1.72
N ALA A 323 9.56 -7.75 -2.62
CA ALA A 323 10.36 -8.81 -3.21
C ALA A 323 11.19 -9.53 -2.14
N LEU A 324 11.88 -8.80 -1.27
CA LEU A 324 12.64 -9.36 -0.15
C LEU A 324 11.76 -10.14 0.84
N GLN A 325 10.53 -9.68 1.10
CA GLN A 325 9.56 -10.43 1.91
C GLN A 325 9.13 -11.71 1.20
N LEU A 326 8.78 -11.64 -0.09
CA LEU A 326 8.40 -12.81 -0.89
C LEU A 326 9.53 -13.85 -1.01
N GLU A 327 10.80 -13.44 -1.02
CA GLU A 327 11.94 -14.37 -0.95
C GLU A 327 12.07 -15.05 0.42
N GLN A 328 11.83 -14.32 1.51
CA GLN A 328 11.78 -14.89 2.86
C GLN A 328 10.62 -15.86 3.02
N ASP A 329 9.41 -15.46 2.61
CA ASP A 329 8.20 -16.29 2.66
C ASP A 329 8.40 -17.56 1.83
N LYS A 330 8.87 -17.43 0.58
CA LYS A 330 9.24 -18.56 -0.29
C LYS A 330 10.24 -19.49 0.39
N LYS A 331 11.25 -18.96 1.08
CA LYS A 331 12.21 -19.78 1.81
C LYS A 331 11.54 -20.56 2.94
N THR A 332 10.72 -19.92 3.79
CA THR A 332 10.01 -20.64 4.86
C THR A 332 9.05 -21.72 4.33
N VAL A 333 8.42 -21.49 3.17
CA VAL A 333 7.58 -22.48 2.49
C VAL A 333 8.40 -23.66 1.97
N LEU A 334 9.59 -23.42 1.42
CA LEU A 334 10.52 -24.48 1.00
C LEU A 334 11.05 -25.27 2.20
N ASP A 335 11.54 -24.61 3.25
CA ASP A 335 12.01 -25.24 4.49
C ASP A 335 10.89 -26.12 5.12
N THR A 336 9.64 -25.65 5.06
CA THR A 336 8.44 -26.40 5.52
C THR A 336 8.09 -27.58 4.60
N ALA A 337 8.29 -27.45 3.28
CA ALA A 337 8.06 -28.52 2.32
C ALA A 337 9.10 -29.63 2.45
N ASP A 338 10.38 -29.27 2.63
CA ASP A 338 11.47 -30.22 2.83
C ASP A 338 11.33 -30.97 4.17
N SER A 339 10.94 -30.29 5.26
CA SER A 339 10.61 -30.97 6.53
C SER A 339 9.51 -32.04 6.34
N LYS A 340 8.43 -31.69 5.64
CA LYS A 340 7.33 -32.63 5.33
C LYS A 340 7.76 -33.74 4.36
N ALA A 341 8.71 -33.47 3.47
CA ALA A 341 9.29 -34.48 2.59
C ALA A 341 10.15 -35.49 3.37
N GLU A 342 10.93 -35.05 4.36
CA GLU A 342 11.68 -35.95 5.25
C GLU A 342 10.75 -36.75 6.20
N GLU A 343 9.71 -36.12 6.75
CA GLU A 343 8.65 -36.83 7.48
C GLU A 343 8.03 -37.93 6.59
N ALA A 344 7.64 -37.60 5.35
CA ALA A 344 7.08 -38.56 4.41
C ALA A 344 8.07 -39.67 4.04
N LYS A 345 9.36 -39.36 3.82
CA LYS A 345 10.42 -40.37 3.60
C LYS A 345 10.56 -41.32 4.79
N SER A 346 10.49 -40.80 6.02
CA SER A 346 10.56 -41.62 7.23
C SER A 346 9.35 -42.58 7.35
N VAL A 347 8.15 -42.10 7.02
CA VAL A 347 6.93 -42.93 6.98
C VAL A 347 7.00 -43.97 5.88
N ILE A 348 7.48 -43.61 4.68
CA ILE A 348 7.69 -44.56 3.57
C ILE A 348 8.71 -45.65 3.95
N LYS A 349 9.81 -45.29 4.62
CA LYS A 349 10.81 -46.26 5.11
C LYS A 349 10.20 -47.23 6.13
N ASN A 350 9.45 -46.73 7.11
CA ASN A 350 8.77 -47.57 8.10
C ASN A 350 7.72 -48.48 7.43
N LEU A 351 7.01 -48.00 6.40
CA LEU A 351 6.10 -48.81 5.59
C LEU A 351 6.84 -49.87 4.76
N GLN A 352 8.03 -49.58 4.21
CA GLN A 352 8.86 -50.57 3.52
C GLN A 352 9.38 -51.66 4.49
N GLU A 353 9.81 -51.28 5.70
CA GLU A 353 10.23 -52.21 6.75
C GLU A 353 9.09 -53.12 7.22
N THR A 354 7.86 -52.59 7.37
CA THR A 354 6.69 -53.42 7.67
C THR A 354 6.24 -54.28 6.49
N VAL A 355 6.35 -53.81 5.25
CA VAL A 355 6.05 -54.62 4.05
C VAL A 355 7.05 -55.76 3.86
N THR A 356 8.33 -55.56 4.16
CA THR A 356 9.33 -56.65 4.14
C THR A 356 9.04 -57.69 5.23
N PHE A 357 8.76 -57.27 6.47
CA PHE A 357 8.32 -58.19 7.54
C PHE A 357 7.03 -58.96 7.19
N LEU A 358 6.06 -58.31 6.52
CA LEU A 358 4.84 -58.97 6.03
C LEU A 358 5.11 -59.91 4.84
N ALA A 359 6.12 -59.62 4.01
CA ALA A 359 6.55 -60.54 2.95
C ALA A 359 7.22 -61.80 3.52
N ASP A 360 8.08 -61.63 4.52
CA ASP A 360 8.80 -62.72 5.20
C ASP A 360 7.84 -63.65 5.95
N THR A 361 6.93 -63.09 6.75
CA THR A 361 5.86 -63.89 7.41
C THR A 361 4.92 -64.57 6.40
N VAL A 362 4.69 -63.98 5.23
CA VAL A 362 3.97 -64.62 4.12
C VAL A 362 4.79 -65.73 3.44
N THR A 363 6.13 -65.67 3.43
CA THR A 363 6.96 -66.82 3.01
C THR A 363 6.97 -67.94 4.05
N ASP A 364 7.06 -67.62 5.34
CA ASP A 364 6.97 -68.62 6.42
C ASP A 364 5.63 -69.37 6.37
N LEU A 365 4.51 -68.65 6.32
CA LEU A 365 3.17 -69.24 6.19
C LEU A 365 3.00 -70.06 4.88
N LYS A 366 3.73 -69.74 3.81
CA LYS A 366 3.77 -70.57 2.60
C LYS A 366 4.52 -71.89 2.84
N THR A 367 5.63 -71.88 3.59
CA THR A 367 6.36 -73.12 3.92
C THR A 367 5.56 -74.00 4.87
N GLU A 368 4.94 -73.43 5.92
CA GLU A 368 4.02 -74.15 6.81
C GLU A 368 2.86 -74.78 6.02
N ARG A 369 2.26 -74.05 5.07
CA ARG A 369 1.18 -74.58 4.21
C ARG A 369 1.63 -75.76 3.36
N VAL A 370 2.89 -75.78 2.90
CA VAL A 370 3.47 -76.92 2.15
C VAL A 370 3.69 -78.13 3.07
N LEU A 371 4.21 -77.93 4.28
CA LEU A 371 4.38 -78.99 5.28
C LEU A 371 3.03 -79.57 5.73
N ALA A 372 2.01 -78.73 5.88
CA ALA A 372 0.64 -79.14 6.15
C ALA A 372 0.03 -79.94 5.00
N HIS A 373 0.30 -79.57 3.74
CA HIS A 373 -0.14 -80.36 2.57
C HIS A 373 0.52 -81.74 2.53
N ALA A 374 1.84 -81.82 2.70
CA ALA A 374 2.56 -83.10 2.77
C ALA A 374 2.01 -83.99 3.90
N SER A 375 1.65 -83.40 5.04
CA SER A 375 1.00 -84.10 6.16
C SER A 375 -0.41 -84.59 5.82
N LEU A 376 -1.21 -83.79 5.11
CA LEU A 376 -2.53 -84.19 4.61
C LEU A 376 -2.45 -85.31 3.57
N ASP A 377 -1.44 -85.31 2.71
CA ASP A 377 -1.23 -86.37 1.71
C ASP A 377 -0.76 -87.68 2.34
N GLN A 378 0.09 -87.63 3.38
CA GLN A 378 0.36 -88.80 4.22
C GLN A 378 -0.91 -89.33 4.91
N LEU A 379 -1.81 -88.46 5.37
CA LEU A 379 -3.09 -88.86 5.97
C LEU A 379 -4.07 -89.41 4.92
N ARG A 380 -4.08 -88.89 3.68
CA ARG A 380 -4.82 -89.45 2.54
C ARG A 380 -4.31 -90.85 2.19
N ALA A 381 -2.99 -91.07 2.15
CA ALA A 381 -2.39 -92.39 1.92
C ALA A 381 -2.73 -93.38 3.05
N LYS A 382 -2.67 -92.95 4.32
CA LYS A 382 -3.12 -93.78 5.46
C LYS A 382 -4.62 -94.11 5.35
N LYS A 383 -5.46 -93.15 4.96
CA LYS A 383 -6.90 -93.34 4.74
C LYS A 383 -7.19 -94.32 3.59
N SER A 384 -6.46 -94.27 2.48
CA SER A 384 -6.63 -95.23 1.37
C SER A 384 -6.20 -96.64 1.77
N HIS A 385 -5.08 -96.79 2.50
CA HIS A 385 -4.66 -98.08 3.05
C HIS A 385 -5.71 -98.67 4.01
N VAL A 386 -6.25 -97.86 4.93
CA VAL A 386 -7.35 -98.27 5.83
C VAL A 386 -8.64 -98.58 5.06
N ALA A 387 -8.92 -97.91 3.94
CA ALA A 387 -10.06 -98.25 3.08
C ALA A 387 -9.90 -99.61 2.40
N VAL A 388 -8.70 -99.95 1.91
CA VAL A 388 -8.37 -101.28 1.36
C VAL A 388 -8.48 -102.36 2.43
N GLN A 389 -7.96 -102.14 3.63
CA GLN A 389 -8.13 -103.05 4.78
C GLN A 389 -9.62 -103.26 5.13
N ASN A 390 -10.41 -102.19 5.20
CA ASN A 390 -11.85 -102.29 5.45
C ASN A 390 -12.60 -103.04 4.33
N GLN A 391 -12.16 -102.92 3.08
CA GLN A 391 -12.75 -103.67 1.97
C GLN A 391 -12.43 -105.16 2.10
N SER A 392 -11.17 -105.52 2.36
CA SER A 392 -10.77 -106.91 2.64
C SER A 392 -11.55 -107.51 3.82
N LEU A 393 -11.73 -106.76 4.93
CA LEU A 393 -12.56 -107.19 6.06
C LEU A 393 -14.05 -107.37 5.68
N ARG A 394 -14.60 -106.54 4.78
CA ARG A 394 -15.96 -106.70 4.25
C ARG A 394 -16.09 -107.89 3.30
N ASP A 395 -15.05 -108.24 2.57
CA ASP A 395 -14.99 -109.42 1.71
C ASP A 395 -14.93 -110.70 2.58
N SER A 396 -14.08 -110.71 3.62
CA SER A 396 -14.04 -111.80 4.63
C SER A 396 -15.35 -111.94 5.41
N LEU A 397 -15.99 -110.83 5.79
CA LEU A 397 -17.32 -110.84 6.40
C LEU A 397 -18.39 -111.38 5.43
N ARG A 398 -18.27 -111.12 4.13
CA ARG A 398 -19.17 -111.72 3.12
C ARG A 398 -18.96 -113.23 3.00
N GLN A 399 -17.73 -113.72 3.06
CA GLN A 399 -17.45 -115.16 3.12
C GLN A 399 -18.05 -115.80 4.39
N LEU A 400 -17.80 -115.22 5.57
CA LEU A 400 -18.38 -115.72 6.84
C LEU A 400 -19.91 -115.65 6.86
N GLN A 401 -20.52 -114.64 6.24
CA GLN A 401 -21.97 -114.56 6.08
C GLN A 401 -22.49 -115.66 5.13
N GLN A 402 -21.78 -115.94 4.04
CA GLN A 402 -22.13 -117.01 3.10
C GLN A 402 -21.99 -118.40 3.74
N GLU A 403 -20.93 -118.63 4.53
CA GLU A 403 -20.78 -119.83 5.36
C GLU A 403 -21.92 -119.96 6.37
N LYS A 404 -22.21 -118.89 7.13
CA LYS A 404 -23.35 -118.82 8.06
C LYS A 404 -24.67 -119.15 7.36
N ASP A 405 -24.92 -118.64 6.16
CA ASP A 405 -26.16 -118.89 5.44
C ASP A 405 -26.23 -120.33 4.91
N THR A 406 -25.10 -120.96 4.52
CA THR A 406 -25.08 -122.42 4.26
C THR A 406 -25.33 -123.25 5.52
N LEU A 407 -24.79 -122.84 6.67
CA LEU A 407 -25.06 -123.47 7.97
C LEU A 407 -26.52 -123.27 8.42
N ALA A 408 -27.09 -122.08 8.19
CA ALA A 408 -28.50 -121.79 8.40
C ALA A 408 -29.39 -122.63 7.48
N SER A 409 -28.99 -122.89 6.23
CA SER A 409 -29.71 -123.81 5.34
C SER A 409 -29.66 -125.27 5.82
N ARG A 410 -28.56 -125.68 6.49
CA ARG A 410 -28.44 -127.00 7.14
C ARG A 410 -29.32 -127.07 8.40
N LEU A 411 -29.34 -126.01 9.22
CA LEU A 411 -30.22 -125.91 10.38
C LEU A 411 -31.70 -125.86 9.99
N ALA A 412 -32.07 -125.15 8.92
CA ALA A 412 -33.44 -125.14 8.40
C ALA A 412 -33.90 -126.53 7.92
N LYS A 413 -33.00 -127.30 7.29
CA LYS A 413 -33.26 -128.70 6.90
C LYS A 413 -33.40 -129.67 8.09
N LEU A 414 -32.91 -129.29 9.28
CA LEU A 414 -33.13 -130.03 10.54
C LEU A 414 -34.37 -129.52 11.30
N GLY A 415 -34.64 -128.22 11.26
CA GLY A 415 -35.75 -127.55 11.96
C GLY A 415 -37.13 -127.89 11.42
N LEU A 416 -37.26 -128.37 10.18
CA LEU A 416 -38.52 -128.86 9.60
C LEU A 416 -39.09 -130.12 10.29
N SER A 417 -38.41 -130.66 11.32
CA SER A 417 -38.91 -131.75 12.15
C SER A 417 -39.51 -131.29 13.50
N GLU A 418 -39.42 -130.02 13.88
CA GLU A 418 -39.79 -129.55 15.24
C GLU A 418 -40.97 -128.56 15.26
N LYS A 419 -42.16 -129.17 15.36
CA LYS A 419 -43.32 -128.71 16.17
C LYS A 419 -44.07 -127.45 15.72
N GLU A 420 -45.18 -127.73 15.06
CA GLU A 420 -46.42 -126.97 15.21
C GLU A 420 -46.84 -126.91 16.70
N GLN A 421 -46.63 -125.80 17.40
CA GLN A 421 -47.32 -125.50 18.66
C GLN A 421 -47.30 -124.00 19.02
N ALA A 422 -48.16 -123.63 19.98
CA ALA A 422 -48.41 -122.27 20.50
C ALA A 422 -49.14 -121.28 19.56
N LEU A 423 -50.43 -121.07 19.85
CA LEU A 423 -51.31 -120.10 19.20
C LEU A 423 -51.24 -118.70 19.85
N ARG A 424 -51.40 -117.67 19.01
CA ARG A 424 -52.15 -116.41 19.21
C ARG A 424 -52.59 -116.04 20.64
N SER A 425 -52.28 -114.81 21.08
CA SER A 425 -53.27 -113.74 21.39
C SER A 425 -52.62 -112.52 22.05
N GLY A 426 -53.35 -111.39 22.12
CA GLY A 426 -53.00 -110.19 22.89
C GLY A 426 -52.82 -108.92 22.04
N ALA A 427 -53.56 -107.87 22.36
CA ALA A 427 -53.46 -106.54 21.75
C ALA A 427 -53.66 -105.44 22.80
N GLY A 428 -52.99 -104.29 22.66
CA GLY A 428 -53.34 -103.10 23.46
C GLY A 428 -52.28 -101.99 23.56
N GLY A 429 -52.71 -100.77 23.21
CA GLY A 429 -52.26 -99.50 23.83
C GLY A 429 -50.87 -98.94 23.47
N GLY A 430 -50.71 -97.62 23.66
CA GLY A 430 -49.37 -97.00 23.78
C GLY A 430 -48.99 -95.85 22.83
N ARG A 431 -49.84 -94.83 22.61
CA ARG A 431 -49.33 -93.49 22.22
C ARG A 431 -49.18 -92.63 23.48
N GLY A 432 -47.99 -92.09 23.74
CA GLY A 432 -47.76 -91.22 24.89
C GLY A 432 -46.47 -90.40 24.80
N GLN A 433 -46.48 -89.26 25.49
CA GLN A 433 -45.34 -88.37 25.78
C GLN A 433 -44.72 -87.60 24.59
N ARG A 434 -45.37 -86.49 24.26
CA ARG A 434 -44.70 -85.26 23.81
C ARG A 434 -44.02 -84.65 25.03
N SER A 435 -42.70 -84.50 25.04
CA SER A 435 -41.92 -84.33 26.28
C SER A 435 -41.40 -82.91 26.49
N ARG A 436 -41.83 -82.30 27.61
CA ARG A 436 -41.19 -81.30 28.51
C ARG A 436 -40.42 -80.07 27.97
N LEU A 437 -39.85 -80.09 26.76
CA LEU A 437 -39.22 -78.93 26.10
C LEU A 437 -40.26 -77.89 25.69
N ASP A 438 -41.40 -78.29 25.12
CA ASP A 438 -42.44 -77.36 24.65
C ASP A 438 -42.87 -76.36 25.74
N TYR A 439 -43.02 -76.82 27.00
CA TYR A 439 -43.35 -75.95 28.14
C TYR A 439 -42.21 -75.02 28.59
N PHE A 440 -40.95 -75.42 28.41
CA PHE A 440 -39.81 -74.56 28.72
C PHE A 440 -39.59 -73.48 27.65
N VAL A 441 -39.76 -73.85 26.37
CA VAL A 441 -39.76 -72.90 25.26
C VAL A 441 -40.88 -71.88 25.46
N GLN A 442 -42.12 -72.33 25.70
CA GLN A 442 -43.25 -71.43 25.90
C GLN A 442 -43.02 -70.43 27.06
N SER A 443 -42.48 -70.87 28.20
CA SER A 443 -42.15 -69.97 29.32
C SER A 443 -41.10 -68.91 28.94
N VAL A 444 -40.10 -69.27 28.14
CA VAL A 444 -39.04 -68.34 27.67
C VAL A 444 -39.58 -67.38 26.60
N GLU A 445 -40.56 -67.80 25.80
CA GLU A 445 -41.26 -66.92 24.85
C GLU A 445 -42.21 -65.94 25.56
N GLU A 446 -42.89 -66.37 26.62
CA GLU A 446 -43.72 -65.51 27.48
C GLU A 446 -42.86 -64.46 28.21
N ASP A 447 -41.71 -64.83 28.79
CA ASP A 447 -40.74 -63.88 29.36
C ASP A 447 -40.19 -62.90 28.31
N ARG A 448 -39.81 -63.40 27.12
CA ARG A 448 -39.33 -62.56 26.00
C ARG A 448 -40.35 -61.48 25.65
N ASP A 449 -41.60 -61.85 25.49
CA ASP A 449 -42.63 -60.93 25.02
C ASP A 449 -43.10 -59.98 26.14
N TYR A 450 -43.03 -60.37 27.41
CA TYR A 450 -43.16 -59.47 28.56
C TYR A 450 -42.10 -58.35 28.56
N TYR A 451 -40.80 -58.70 28.46
CA TYR A 451 -39.75 -57.68 28.42
C TYR A 451 -39.79 -56.82 27.15
N LYS A 452 -40.25 -57.39 26.03
CA LYS A 452 -40.49 -56.66 24.78
C LYS A 452 -41.58 -55.61 24.96
N GLU A 453 -42.74 -55.98 25.53
CA GLU A 453 -43.85 -55.07 25.80
C GLU A 453 -43.46 -53.96 26.79
N GLU A 454 -42.78 -54.29 27.89
CA GLU A 454 -42.34 -53.27 28.86
C GLU A 454 -41.29 -52.32 28.23
N SER A 455 -40.44 -52.80 27.31
CA SER A 455 -39.52 -51.94 26.54
C SER A 455 -40.24 -51.05 25.52
N GLU A 456 -41.40 -51.47 24.99
CA GLU A 456 -42.24 -50.60 24.15
C GLU A 456 -42.98 -49.57 25.00
N LYS A 457 -43.48 -49.96 26.17
CA LYS A 457 -44.13 -49.09 27.15
C LYS A 457 -43.19 -47.96 27.60
N LEU A 458 -41.90 -48.28 27.85
CA LEU A 458 -40.85 -47.30 28.11
C LEU A 458 -40.56 -46.40 26.90
N ARG A 459 -40.57 -46.94 25.66
CA ARG A 459 -40.45 -46.13 24.43
C ARG A 459 -41.64 -45.21 24.19
N ARG A 460 -42.86 -45.64 24.53
CA ARG A 460 -44.10 -44.83 24.45
C ARG A 460 -44.09 -43.62 25.41
N MET A 461 -43.26 -43.63 26.46
CA MET A 461 -43.04 -42.44 27.31
C MET A 461 -42.02 -41.44 26.74
N LEU A 462 -41.35 -41.75 25.62
CA LEU A 462 -40.14 -41.02 25.17
C LEU A 462 -40.18 -40.49 23.72
N ARG A 463 -41.35 -40.07 23.22
CA ARG A 463 -41.51 -38.89 22.32
C ARG A 463 -42.98 -38.45 22.16
N PRO A 464 -43.26 -37.19 21.75
CA PRO A 464 -44.52 -36.51 22.06
C PRO A 464 -45.63 -36.63 21.00
N GLY A 465 -46.89 -36.60 21.46
CA GLY A 465 -48.10 -36.43 20.65
C GLY A 465 -48.91 -35.19 21.07
N ARG A 466 -49.67 -34.59 20.13
CA ARG A 466 -50.52 -33.41 20.37
C ARG A 466 -51.99 -33.77 20.61
N GLY A 467 -52.63 -33.02 21.51
CA GLY A 467 -54.08 -32.88 21.64
C GLY A 467 -54.77 -33.89 22.58
N GLY A 468 -55.78 -33.52 23.37
CA GLY A 468 -56.24 -32.16 23.70
C GLY A 468 -57.72 -32.10 24.14
N ASN A 469 -58.02 -31.38 25.23
CA ASN A 469 -59.28 -30.66 25.48
C ASN A 469 -59.21 -29.85 26.81
N ALA A 470 -60.13 -28.90 26.98
CA ALA A 470 -60.16 -27.89 28.05
C ALA A 470 -61.16 -28.28 29.20
N PRO A 471 -61.50 -27.47 30.26
CA PRO A 471 -61.71 -26.00 30.23
C PRO A 471 -61.40 -25.15 31.50
N ARG A 472 -61.49 -23.81 31.30
CA ARG A 472 -61.72 -22.69 32.27
C ARG A 472 -60.58 -22.25 33.23
N GLY A 473 -60.32 -20.93 33.25
CA GLY A 473 -59.45 -20.20 34.20
C GLY A 473 -60.24 -19.38 35.24
N PRO A 474 -59.73 -18.23 35.76
CA PRO A 474 -59.09 -17.17 34.96
C PRO A 474 -57.79 -16.52 35.51
N ASN A 475 -57.05 -15.89 34.58
CA ASN A 475 -56.29 -14.61 34.62
C ASN A 475 -55.78 -13.99 35.95
N THR A 476 -54.59 -13.36 36.01
CA THR A 476 -53.56 -13.07 34.97
C THR A 476 -52.19 -12.83 35.61
N ARG A 477 -51.10 -13.38 35.03
CA ARG A 477 -49.72 -13.00 35.38
C ARG A 477 -48.74 -13.30 34.22
N SER A 478 -48.00 -12.26 33.80
CA SER A 478 -46.72 -12.19 33.05
C SER A 478 -46.46 -13.04 31.76
N PRO A 479 -45.64 -12.55 30.80
CA PRO A 479 -45.31 -13.27 29.55
C PRO A 479 -44.24 -14.38 29.71
N PRO A 480 -44.00 -15.22 28.67
CA PRO A 480 -43.20 -16.45 28.78
C PRO A 480 -41.70 -16.28 28.44
N ARG A 481 -40.87 -17.22 28.93
CA ARG A 481 -39.59 -17.62 28.31
C ARG A 481 -39.73 -19.05 27.75
N GLN A 482 -39.26 -19.27 26.53
CA GLN A 482 -38.90 -20.61 26.01
C GLN A 482 -37.38 -20.80 26.10
N THR A 483 -36.93 -22.05 25.95
CA THR A 483 -35.52 -22.47 25.87
C THR A 483 -35.38 -23.52 24.76
N PRO A 484 -34.17 -23.83 24.25
CA PRO A 484 -32.96 -22.98 24.15
C PRO A 484 -32.35 -22.98 22.73
N ILE A 485 -31.68 -21.89 22.33
CA ILE A 485 -30.74 -21.87 21.20
C ILE A 485 -29.45 -21.16 21.65
N LYS A 486 -28.29 -21.63 21.16
CA LYS A 486 -26.97 -21.08 21.48
C LYS A 486 -26.77 -19.69 20.85
N ALA A 487 -26.70 -18.64 21.66
CA ALA A 487 -26.03 -17.37 21.34
C ALA A 487 -25.75 -16.59 22.62
N GLY A 488 -24.48 -16.38 22.97
CA GLY A 488 -24.07 -15.60 24.15
C GLY A 488 -23.59 -14.21 23.75
N THR A 489 -24.48 -13.22 23.75
CA THR A 489 -24.19 -11.77 23.65
C THR A 489 -25.39 -10.92 24.08
N TYR A 490 -26.59 -11.24 23.58
CA TYR A 490 -27.78 -10.40 23.72
C TYR A 490 -28.39 -10.30 25.14
N ASP A 491 -28.34 -11.34 25.97
CA ASP A 491 -28.87 -11.28 27.35
C ASP A 491 -28.09 -10.24 28.19
N SER A 492 -26.80 -9.99 27.88
CA SER A 492 -25.97 -8.96 28.53
C SER A 492 -26.42 -7.52 28.22
N GLU A 493 -26.67 -7.21 26.95
CA GLU A 493 -27.14 -5.88 26.54
C GLU A 493 -28.53 -5.60 27.07
N LEU A 494 -29.42 -6.59 27.06
CA LEU A 494 -30.75 -6.49 27.63
C LEU A 494 -30.69 -6.19 29.14
N ILE A 495 -29.79 -6.84 29.89
CA ILE A 495 -29.58 -6.55 31.32
C ILE A 495 -29.01 -5.13 31.53
N ARG A 496 -28.15 -4.61 30.65
CA ARG A 496 -27.67 -3.23 30.75
C ARG A 496 -28.80 -2.24 30.48
N LEU A 497 -29.53 -2.38 29.37
CA LEU A 497 -30.66 -1.51 29.03
C LEU A 497 -31.77 -1.49 30.09
N LEU A 498 -31.98 -2.60 30.80
CA LEU A 498 -32.90 -2.67 31.95
C LEU A 498 -32.40 -1.82 33.14
N ARG A 499 -31.08 -1.79 33.41
CA ARG A 499 -30.48 -0.89 34.42
C ARG A 499 -30.49 0.56 33.97
N ASP A 500 -30.06 0.84 32.74
CA ASP A 500 -30.02 2.18 32.16
C ASP A 500 -31.41 2.85 32.26
N ARG A 501 -32.47 2.08 31.99
CA ARG A 501 -33.88 2.50 32.21
C ARG A 501 -34.18 2.77 33.69
N ASP A 502 -33.82 1.86 34.60
CA ASP A 502 -34.16 1.99 36.02
C ASP A 502 -33.40 3.14 36.71
N GLU A 503 -32.18 3.44 36.26
CA GLU A 503 -31.41 4.61 36.66
C GLU A 503 -32.00 5.92 36.11
N LEU A 504 -32.43 5.94 34.85
CA LEU A 504 -33.16 7.08 34.28
C LEU A 504 -34.52 7.30 34.98
N GLN A 505 -35.24 6.24 35.32
CA GLN A 505 -36.47 6.30 36.11
C GLN A 505 -36.20 6.91 37.49
N ALA A 506 -35.16 6.45 38.19
CA ALA A 506 -34.75 6.98 39.49
C ALA A 506 -34.23 8.44 39.43
N LEU A 507 -33.75 8.89 38.26
CA LEU A 507 -33.37 10.27 38.01
C LEU A 507 -34.59 11.17 37.78
N LEU A 508 -35.57 10.68 37.00
CA LEU A 508 -36.83 11.37 36.73
C LEU A 508 -37.64 11.57 38.03
N ASP A 509 -37.73 10.52 38.84
CA ASP A 509 -38.20 10.52 40.23
C ASP A 509 -37.58 11.63 41.11
N LYS A 510 -36.29 11.95 40.94
CA LYS A 510 -35.61 13.03 41.68
C LYS A 510 -36.03 14.40 41.14
N TYR A 511 -36.14 14.56 39.82
CA TYR A 511 -36.61 15.81 39.21
C TYR A 511 -38.07 16.12 39.56
N GLU A 512 -38.96 15.11 39.65
CA GLU A 512 -40.34 15.31 40.10
C GLU A 512 -40.42 15.77 41.57
N ARG A 513 -39.56 15.25 42.44
CA ARG A 513 -39.43 15.72 43.83
C ARG A 513 -38.94 17.18 43.89
N HIS A 514 -37.90 17.55 43.14
CA HIS A 514 -37.44 18.94 43.09
C HIS A 514 -38.45 19.90 42.45
N LEU A 515 -39.19 19.47 41.43
CA LEU A 515 -40.32 20.26 40.89
C LEU A 515 -41.41 20.48 41.94
N SER A 516 -41.72 19.46 42.75
CA SER A 516 -42.68 19.56 43.85
C SER A 516 -42.18 20.53 44.95
N GLU A 517 -40.90 20.46 45.30
CA GLU A 517 -40.23 21.36 46.25
C GLU A 517 -40.24 22.82 45.77
N ILE A 518 -39.89 23.06 44.49
CA ILE A 518 -39.97 24.39 43.86
C ILE A 518 -41.40 24.92 43.89
N GLN A 519 -42.42 24.08 43.61
CA GLN A 519 -43.82 24.48 43.70
C GLN A 519 -44.28 24.84 45.13
N VAL A 520 -43.70 24.23 46.17
CA VAL A 520 -43.93 24.63 47.57
C VAL A 520 -43.25 25.96 47.86
N ASN A 521 -41.99 26.13 47.47
CA ASN A 521 -41.24 27.36 47.70
C ASN A 521 -41.87 28.58 47.00
N VAL A 522 -42.38 28.42 45.77
CA VAL A 522 -43.12 29.48 45.05
C VAL A 522 -44.41 29.88 45.79
N LYS A 523 -45.11 28.96 46.46
CA LYS A 523 -46.29 29.28 47.28
C LYS A 523 -45.92 30.10 48.52
N VAL A 524 -44.83 29.75 49.20
CA VAL A 524 -44.33 30.51 50.36
C VAL A 524 -43.91 31.93 49.95
N LEU A 525 -43.11 32.06 48.89
CA LEU A 525 -42.66 33.37 48.38
C LEU A 525 -43.84 34.24 47.89
N SER A 526 -44.88 33.63 47.32
CA SER A 526 -46.11 34.35 46.95
C SER A 526 -46.85 34.89 48.19
N ALA A 527 -46.96 34.08 49.25
CA ALA A 527 -47.60 34.50 50.50
C ALA A 527 -46.84 35.63 51.20
N ASP A 528 -45.50 35.58 51.26
CA ASP A 528 -44.70 36.67 51.84
C ASP A 528 -44.71 37.94 50.98
N ARG A 529 -44.74 37.83 49.64
CA ARG A 529 -44.96 38.99 48.74
C ARG A 529 -46.29 39.68 49.05
N ASP A 530 -47.37 38.93 49.14
CA ASP A 530 -48.73 39.47 49.30
C ASP A 530 -48.91 40.08 50.72
N LYS A 531 -48.33 39.43 51.74
CA LYS A 531 -48.20 39.97 53.10
C LYS A 531 -47.40 41.28 53.15
N THR A 532 -46.31 41.38 52.41
CA THR A 532 -45.49 42.61 52.29
C THR A 532 -46.29 43.73 51.59
N SER A 533 -47.05 43.39 50.56
CA SER A 533 -47.95 44.34 49.88
C SER A 533 -49.00 44.92 50.84
N VAL A 534 -49.62 44.09 51.69
CA VAL A 534 -50.59 44.54 52.71
C VAL A 534 -49.95 45.44 53.77
N GLN A 535 -48.68 45.20 54.15
CA GLN A 535 -47.95 46.08 55.06
C GLN A 535 -47.64 47.45 54.42
N TYR A 536 -47.22 47.46 53.15
CA TYR A 536 -46.98 48.70 52.40
C TYR A 536 -48.25 49.54 52.24
N GLN A 537 -49.40 48.92 51.96
CA GLN A 537 -50.69 49.59 51.85
C GLN A 537 -51.03 50.39 53.13
N LYS A 538 -50.86 49.78 54.31
CA LYS A 538 -51.12 50.42 55.61
C LYS A 538 -50.20 51.61 55.89
N ALA A 539 -48.92 51.50 55.55
CA ALA A 539 -47.97 52.60 55.70
C ALA A 539 -48.35 53.83 54.85
N GLN A 540 -48.93 53.63 53.66
CA GLN A 540 -49.45 54.75 52.85
C GLN A 540 -50.68 55.42 53.49
N GLU A 541 -51.57 54.65 54.11
CA GLU A 541 -52.77 55.16 54.80
C GLU A 541 -52.41 56.01 56.03
N GLU A 542 -51.39 55.60 56.81
CA GLU A 542 -50.86 56.37 57.95
C GLU A 542 -50.23 57.70 57.51
N ILE A 543 -49.42 57.70 56.44
CA ILE A 543 -48.85 58.93 55.86
C ILE A 543 -49.95 59.88 55.37
N ALA A 544 -51.05 59.32 54.81
CA ALA A 544 -52.23 60.08 54.42
C ALA A 544 -53.06 60.58 55.62
N HIS A 545 -52.91 60.01 56.82
CA HIS A 545 -53.47 60.56 58.06
C HIS A 545 -52.69 61.79 58.53
N LEU A 546 -51.39 61.65 58.76
CA LEU A 546 -50.52 62.71 59.31
C LEU A 546 -50.55 63.99 58.47
N ARG A 547 -50.62 63.87 57.13
CA ARG A 547 -50.74 65.01 56.21
C ARG A 547 -52.02 65.85 56.39
N ARG A 548 -53.09 65.30 56.97
CA ARG A 548 -54.36 66.02 57.24
C ARG A 548 -54.34 66.83 58.53
N GLU A 549 -53.46 66.50 59.48
CA GLU A 549 -53.39 67.18 60.78
C GLU A 549 -52.59 68.49 60.69
N VAL A 550 -51.48 68.48 59.96
CA VAL A 550 -50.59 69.65 59.73
C VAL A 550 -51.33 70.86 59.16
N MET A 551 -52.39 70.65 58.36
CA MET A 551 -53.16 71.71 57.72
C MET A 551 -54.08 72.51 58.66
N LYS A 552 -54.29 72.08 59.92
CA LYS A 552 -55.25 72.72 60.84
C LYS A 552 -54.72 73.90 61.66
N SER A 553 -53.43 74.24 61.59
CA SER A 553 -52.84 75.22 62.53
C SER A 553 -52.02 76.34 61.88
N LYS A 554 -52.68 77.48 61.57
CA LYS A 554 -52.08 78.84 61.50
C LYS A 554 -53.13 79.95 61.35
N SER A 555 -53.14 80.92 62.28
CA SER A 555 -53.87 82.20 62.18
C SER A 555 -53.20 83.26 63.10
N PRO A 556 -52.96 84.53 62.69
CA PRO A 556 -52.15 85.47 63.47
C PRO A 556 -52.78 86.86 63.75
N ARG A 557 -52.43 87.51 64.90
CA ARG A 557 -51.97 88.94 65.00
C ARG A 557 -51.84 89.51 66.44
N ALA A 558 -51.11 90.64 66.51
CA ALA A 558 -51.19 91.79 67.44
C ALA A 558 -50.11 91.94 68.56
N PRO A 559 -49.72 93.18 68.98
CA PRO A 559 -48.40 93.42 69.60
C PRO A 559 -48.30 94.42 70.80
N LYS A 560 -47.08 94.51 71.39
CA LYS A 560 -46.42 95.64 72.14
C LYS A 560 -46.17 95.53 73.66
N SER A 561 -45.03 96.17 74.02
CA SER A 561 -44.56 96.78 75.29
C SER A 561 -43.86 95.98 76.41
N THR A 562 -42.53 96.17 76.47
CA THR A 562 -41.70 96.46 77.67
C THR A 562 -41.82 95.60 78.94
N VAL A 563 -41.36 94.35 78.86
CA VAL A 563 -40.72 93.62 79.99
C VAL A 563 -39.41 92.97 79.51
N THR A 564 -38.64 93.70 78.69
CA THR A 564 -37.78 93.13 77.63
C THR A 564 -36.29 92.96 77.97
N ALA A 565 -35.86 93.08 79.23
CA ALA A 565 -34.47 92.79 79.63
C ALA A 565 -34.33 91.36 80.16
N GLN A 566 -34.80 91.09 81.38
CA GLN A 566 -34.66 89.78 82.03
C GLN A 566 -35.44 88.65 81.33
N SER A 567 -36.54 88.95 80.63
CA SER A 567 -37.29 87.97 79.82
C SER A 567 -36.70 87.72 78.43
N ILE A 568 -35.67 88.48 78.04
CA ILE A 568 -34.80 88.15 76.90
C ILE A 568 -33.57 87.40 77.41
N LEU A 569 -32.90 87.83 78.49
CA LEU A 569 -31.76 87.09 79.04
C LEU A 569 -32.11 85.64 79.40
N LYS A 570 -33.16 85.40 80.20
CA LYS A 570 -33.58 84.02 80.53
C LYS A 570 -34.00 83.20 79.31
N ARG A 571 -34.46 83.86 78.24
CA ARG A 571 -34.83 83.21 76.99
C ARG A 571 -33.59 82.84 76.18
N VAL A 572 -32.60 83.73 76.09
CA VAL A 572 -31.30 83.47 75.45
C VAL A 572 -30.50 82.41 76.23
N GLU A 573 -30.62 82.36 77.55
CA GLU A 573 -30.06 81.27 78.37
C GLU A 573 -30.72 79.92 78.07
N VAL A 574 -32.06 79.88 77.95
CA VAL A 574 -32.80 78.67 77.54
C VAL A 574 -32.49 78.30 76.08
N GLU A 575 -32.54 79.23 75.13
CA GLU A 575 -32.20 79.02 73.72
C GLU A 575 -30.73 78.54 73.56
N ARG A 576 -29.80 79.02 74.39
CA ARG A 576 -28.41 78.54 74.46
C ARG A 576 -28.36 77.09 74.97
N ASP A 577 -29.07 76.78 76.04
CA ASP A 577 -29.00 75.45 76.68
C ASP A 577 -29.75 74.39 75.87
N GLU A 578 -30.87 74.76 75.24
CA GLU A 578 -31.56 73.99 74.20
C GLU A 578 -30.61 73.71 73.03
N ALA A 579 -30.00 74.75 72.44
CA ALA A 579 -29.01 74.58 71.36
C ALA A 579 -27.78 73.75 71.79
N ALA A 580 -27.37 73.81 73.06
CA ALA A 580 -26.30 72.98 73.60
C ALA A 580 -26.73 71.52 73.81
N THR A 581 -28.01 71.26 74.15
CA THR A 581 -28.57 69.89 74.18
C THR A 581 -28.75 69.33 72.78
N ASP A 582 -29.21 70.11 71.81
CA ASP A 582 -29.30 69.71 70.41
C ASP A 582 -27.91 69.46 69.81
N LEU A 583 -26.92 70.31 70.09
CA LEU A 583 -25.54 70.07 69.63
C LEU A 583 -24.98 68.75 70.19
N LYS A 584 -25.23 68.45 71.47
CA LYS A 584 -24.86 67.15 72.09
C LYS A 584 -25.60 65.98 71.43
N ARG A 585 -26.91 66.12 71.23
CA ARG A 585 -27.75 65.11 70.56
C ARG A 585 -27.27 64.84 69.15
N MET A 586 -27.10 65.86 68.32
CA MET A 586 -26.59 65.77 66.95
C MET A 586 -25.17 65.20 66.91
N THR A 587 -24.34 65.46 67.93
CA THR A 587 -23.03 64.82 68.09
C THR A 587 -23.17 63.31 68.35
N THR A 588 -24.05 62.88 69.26
CA THR A 588 -24.31 61.46 69.50
C THR A 588 -24.97 60.75 68.32
N GLU A 589 -25.86 61.42 67.58
CA GLU A 589 -26.47 60.88 66.36
C GLU A 589 -25.42 60.74 65.23
N ARG A 590 -24.55 61.75 65.04
CA ARG A 590 -23.40 61.70 64.12
C ARG A 590 -22.48 60.52 64.44
N ASP A 591 -22.11 60.33 65.70
CA ASP A 591 -21.14 59.29 66.07
C ASP A 591 -21.79 57.89 66.07
N SER A 592 -23.08 57.79 66.39
CA SER A 592 -23.89 56.57 66.15
C SER A 592 -24.02 56.23 64.65
N LEU A 593 -24.10 57.23 63.77
CA LEU A 593 -24.11 57.01 62.32
C LEU A 593 -22.73 56.60 61.80
N ARG A 594 -21.64 57.18 62.34
CA ARG A 594 -20.26 56.78 62.02
C ARG A 594 -19.98 55.35 62.42
N GLU A 595 -20.33 54.93 63.63
CA GLU A 595 -20.09 53.56 64.08
C GLU A 595 -20.95 52.55 63.31
N ARG A 596 -22.21 52.89 62.98
CA ARG A 596 -23.04 52.05 62.09
C ARG A 596 -22.49 51.95 60.67
N LEU A 597 -21.96 53.04 60.11
CA LEU A 597 -21.30 53.03 58.80
C LEU A 597 -20.03 52.17 58.83
N LYS A 598 -19.21 52.31 59.88
CA LYS A 598 -18.00 51.50 60.10
C LYS A 598 -18.35 50.02 60.21
N ILE A 599 -19.29 49.64 61.08
CA ILE A 599 -19.75 48.25 61.20
C ILE A 599 -20.27 47.72 59.85
N SER A 600 -21.06 48.51 59.12
CA SER A 600 -21.56 48.12 57.80
C SER A 600 -20.47 48.00 56.73
N GLN A 601 -19.33 48.69 56.89
CA GLN A 601 -18.15 48.54 56.03
C GLN A 601 -17.32 47.32 56.43
N GLU A 602 -17.14 47.07 57.73
CA GLU A 602 -16.45 45.90 58.28
C GLU A 602 -17.18 44.60 57.91
N THR A 603 -18.53 44.55 58.02
CA THR A 603 -19.31 43.40 57.53
C THR A 603 -19.18 43.23 56.01
N ALA A 604 -19.32 44.30 55.23
CA ALA A 604 -19.18 44.22 53.77
C ALA A 604 -17.77 43.78 53.30
N ILE A 605 -16.72 44.11 54.06
CA ILE A 605 -15.36 43.63 53.82
C ILE A 605 -15.25 42.14 54.19
N SER A 606 -15.83 41.70 55.31
CA SER A 606 -15.83 40.29 55.72
C SER A 606 -16.63 39.41 54.75
N ASP A 607 -17.83 39.85 54.35
CA ASP A 607 -18.68 39.17 53.37
C ASP A 607 -17.99 39.07 52.02
N ARG A 608 -17.31 40.14 51.57
CA ARG A 608 -16.50 40.12 50.35
C ARG A 608 -15.35 39.13 50.46
N ALA A 609 -14.60 39.11 51.56
CA ALA A 609 -13.50 38.16 51.76
C ALA A 609 -13.99 36.70 51.78
N HIS A 610 -15.16 36.42 52.37
CA HIS A 610 -15.78 35.09 52.33
C HIS A 610 -16.26 34.70 50.92
N LEU A 611 -16.73 35.65 50.11
CA LEU A 611 -17.07 35.42 48.70
C LEU A 611 -15.83 35.22 47.83
N GLU A 612 -14.76 35.97 48.08
CA GLU A 612 -13.46 35.84 47.40
C GLU A 612 -12.85 34.45 47.68
N GLN A 613 -12.73 34.05 48.95
CA GLN A 613 -12.28 32.69 49.33
C GLN A 613 -13.16 31.61 48.68
N ARG A 614 -14.49 31.75 48.72
CA ARG A 614 -15.41 30.76 48.13
C ARG A 614 -15.30 30.70 46.60
N VAL A 615 -14.91 31.78 45.94
CA VAL A 615 -14.62 31.79 44.50
C VAL A 615 -13.30 31.06 44.22
N GLU A 616 -12.25 31.28 45.03
CA GLU A 616 -10.98 30.53 44.94
C GLU A 616 -11.17 29.03 45.19
N ASP A 617 -11.92 28.66 46.24
CA ASP A 617 -12.29 27.28 46.56
C ASP A 617 -13.00 26.63 45.35
N LEU A 618 -14.02 27.30 44.79
CA LEU A 618 -14.76 26.80 43.63
C LEU A 618 -13.87 26.71 42.38
N GLN A 619 -13.01 27.69 42.12
CA GLN A 619 -12.03 27.63 41.02
C GLN A 619 -11.08 26.45 41.15
N SER A 620 -10.62 26.13 42.37
CA SER A 620 -9.78 24.95 42.61
C SER A 620 -10.53 23.65 42.30
N THR A 621 -11.79 23.52 42.71
CA THR A 621 -12.61 22.33 42.41
C THR A 621 -12.98 22.21 40.94
N ILE A 622 -13.16 23.33 40.22
CA ILE A 622 -13.36 23.34 38.77
C ILE A 622 -12.07 22.85 38.09
N PHE A 623 -10.90 23.34 38.49
CA PHE A 623 -9.62 22.91 37.92
C PHE A 623 -9.35 21.40 38.13
N THR A 624 -9.66 20.85 39.31
CA THR A 624 -9.52 19.39 39.55
C THR A 624 -10.53 18.58 38.72
N LEU A 625 -11.80 19.01 38.65
CA LEU A 625 -12.81 18.35 37.82
C LEU A 625 -12.50 18.43 36.32
N GLU A 626 -11.94 19.55 35.85
CA GLU A 626 -11.43 19.67 34.48
C GLU A 626 -10.22 18.77 34.22
N GLN A 627 -9.38 18.49 35.23
CA GLN A 627 -8.29 17.53 35.14
C GLN A 627 -8.81 16.09 35.10
N GLU A 628 -9.66 15.70 36.04
CA GLU A 628 -10.31 14.38 36.04
C GLU A 628 -11.07 14.12 34.73
N HIS A 629 -11.78 15.13 34.20
CA HIS A 629 -12.46 15.03 32.91
C HIS A 629 -11.47 14.91 31.73
N ARG A 630 -10.32 15.59 31.75
CA ARG A 630 -9.25 15.40 30.75
C ARG A 630 -8.65 13.99 30.81
N GLU A 631 -8.40 13.48 32.00
CA GLU A 631 -7.85 12.14 32.22
C GLU A 631 -8.84 11.04 31.82
N LEU A 632 -10.12 11.15 32.23
CA LEU A 632 -11.20 10.26 31.78
C LEU A 632 -11.41 10.31 30.26
N LYS A 633 -11.33 11.49 29.64
CA LYS A 633 -11.42 11.61 28.18
C LYS A 633 -10.23 10.95 27.47
N SER A 634 -9.02 11.03 28.04
CA SER A 634 -7.84 10.31 27.52
C SER A 634 -7.96 8.80 27.70
N MET A 635 -8.49 8.34 28.84
CA MET A 635 -8.74 6.92 29.11
C MET A 635 -9.81 6.35 28.18
N LEU A 636 -10.87 7.12 27.90
CA LEU A 636 -11.92 6.77 26.95
C LEU A 636 -11.45 6.82 25.48
N ALA A 637 -10.44 7.62 25.16
CA ALA A 637 -9.76 7.55 23.87
C ALA A 637 -8.98 6.23 23.75
N MET A 638 -8.03 5.96 24.64
CA MET A 638 -7.26 4.70 24.64
C MET A 638 -8.16 3.46 24.66
N MET A 639 -9.26 3.48 25.42
CA MET A 639 -10.21 2.36 25.45
C MET A 639 -10.93 2.17 24.11
N LYS A 640 -11.25 3.26 23.38
CA LYS A 640 -11.79 3.16 22.01
C LYS A 640 -10.76 2.64 21.03
N ASP A 641 -9.51 3.10 21.13
CA ASP A 641 -8.42 2.65 20.28
C ASP A 641 -8.25 1.13 20.45
N THR A 642 -8.18 0.63 21.70
CA THR A 642 -8.15 -0.82 21.98
C THR A 642 -9.43 -1.58 21.58
N MET A 643 -10.58 -0.90 21.47
CA MET A 643 -11.79 -1.53 20.90
C MET A 643 -11.69 -1.66 19.39
N ILE A 644 -11.12 -0.67 18.69
CA ILE A 644 -10.86 -0.72 17.25
C ILE A 644 -9.84 -1.83 16.95
N ASP A 645 -8.73 -1.88 17.69
CA ASP A 645 -7.73 -2.96 17.58
C ASP A 645 -8.38 -4.36 17.71
N LEU A 646 -9.23 -4.55 18.72
CA LEU A 646 -9.94 -5.81 18.94
C LEU A 646 -11.04 -6.09 17.89
N GLU A 647 -11.69 -5.06 17.34
CA GLU A 647 -12.64 -5.21 16.24
C GLU A 647 -11.93 -5.60 14.93
N GLU A 648 -10.72 -5.08 14.68
CA GLU A 648 -9.84 -5.48 13.57
C GLU A 648 -9.28 -6.90 13.75
N GLU A 649 -8.82 -7.28 14.95
CA GLU A 649 -8.45 -8.67 15.27
C GLU A 649 -9.65 -9.62 15.02
N ILE A 650 -10.83 -9.29 15.53
CA ILE A 650 -12.05 -10.08 15.31
C ILE A 650 -12.42 -10.13 13.82
N SER A 651 -12.19 -9.08 13.04
CA SER A 651 -12.42 -9.04 11.59
C SER A 651 -11.46 -9.98 10.85
N SER A 652 -10.15 -9.90 11.13
CA SER A 652 -9.14 -10.78 10.55
C SER A 652 -9.35 -12.25 10.93
N LEU A 653 -9.74 -12.55 12.18
CA LEU A 653 -10.06 -13.90 12.64
C LEU A 653 -11.33 -14.45 11.94
N ARG A 654 -12.32 -13.61 11.65
CA ARG A 654 -13.49 -13.99 10.83
C ARG A 654 -13.10 -14.28 9.39
N GLN A 655 -12.26 -13.44 8.77
CA GLN A 655 -11.79 -13.66 7.40
C GLN A 655 -10.92 -14.94 7.30
N ALA A 656 -10.04 -15.15 8.27
CA ALA A 656 -9.26 -16.38 8.40
C ALA A 656 -10.18 -17.61 8.53
N LEU A 657 -11.18 -17.56 9.43
CA LEU A 657 -12.15 -18.65 9.60
C LEU A 657 -12.87 -18.97 8.29
N VAL A 658 -13.43 -17.98 7.59
CA VAL A 658 -14.10 -18.18 6.29
C VAL A 658 -13.15 -18.81 5.27
N SER A 659 -11.90 -18.35 5.20
CA SER A 659 -10.91 -18.95 4.30
C SER A 659 -10.62 -20.42 4.63
N THR A 660 -10.62 -20.80 5.92
CA THR A 660 -10.46 -22.20 6.33
C THR A 660 -11.71 -23.03 6.05
N GLU A 661 -12.92 -22.48 6.16
CA GLU A 661 -14.15 -23.17 5.75
C GLU A 661 -14.18 -23.38 4.22
N ASP A 662 -13.76 -22.41 3.42
CA ASP A 662 -13.63 -22.56 1.96
C ASP A 662 -12.57 -23.59 1.57
N ASN A 663 -11.41 -23.60 2.26
CA ASN A 663 -10.39 -24.64 2.07
C ASN A 663 -10.95 -26.04 2.41
N LEU A 664 -11.72 -26.16 3.49
CA LEU A 664 -12.31 -27.41 3.96
C LEU A 664 -13.46 -27.87 3.04
N THR A 665 -14.27 -26.96 2.48
CA THR A 665 -15.29 -27.32 1.48
C THR A 665 -14.68 -27.71 0.13
N ARG A 666 -13.56 -27.10 -0.29
CA ARG A 666 -12.79 -27.55 -1.47
C ARG A 666 -12.23 -28.97 -1.26
N SER A 667 -11.52 -29.21 -0.17
CA SER A 667 -11.03 -30.55 0.18
C SER A 667 -12.14 -31.61 0.31
N ARG A 668 -13.33 -31.23 0.80
CA ARG A 668 -14.53 -32.11 0.79
C ARG A 668 -15.06 -32.42 -0.62
N LYS A 669 -15.00 -31.47 -1.56
CA LYS A 669 -15.39 -31.68 -2.97
C LYS A 669 -14.38 -32.60 -3.67
N GLU A 670 -13.09 -32.34 -3.52
CA GLU A 670 -12.00 -33.20 -4.00
C GLU A 670 -12.14 -34.63 -3.46
N SER A 671 -12.33 -34.78 -2.15
CA SER A 671 -12.61 -36.07 -1.50
C SER A 671 -13.93 -36.71 -1.96
N GLY A 672 -14.87 -35.95 -2.53
CA GLY A 672 -16.07 -36.46 -3.19
C GLY A 672 -15.76 -37.03 -4.57
N LEU A 673 -15.04 -36.25 -5.39
CA LEU A 673 -14.61 -36.65 -6.75
C LEU A 673 -13.71 -37.88 -6.72
N LEU A 674 -12.73 -37.94 -5.81
CA LEU A 674 -11.86 -39.10 -5.64
C LEU A 674 -12.63 -40.37 -5.26
N ARG A 675 -13.68 -40.27 -4.42
CA ARG A 675 -14.54 -41.42 -4.10
C ARG A 675 -15.42 -41.85 -5.28
N LEU A 676 -15.96 -40.90 -6.04
CA LEU A 676 -16.70 -41.22 -7.27
C LEU A 676 -15.80 -41.92 -8.30
N SER A 677 -14.55 -41.45 -8.46
CA SER A 677 -13.55 -42.10 -9.30
C SER A 677 -13.19 -43.49 -8.80
N SER A 678 -12.98 -43.69 -7.48
CA SER A 678 -12.74 -45.01 -6.88
C SER A 678 -13.87 -45.99 -7.20
N CYS A 679 -15.13 -45.61 -6.97
CA CYS A 679 -16.27 -46.47 -7.28
C CYS A 679 -16.43 -46.76 -8.78
N GLN A 680 -16.05 -45.83 -9.66
CA GLN A 680 -16.00 -46.08 -11.11
C GLN A 680 -14.88 -47.07 -11.48
N MET A 681 -13.70 -46.96 -10.87
CA MET A 681 -12.60 -47.91 -11.06
C MET A 681 -12.90 -49.29 -10.48
N GLU A 682 -13.57 -49.36 -9.32
CA GLU A 682 -14.07 -50.60 -8.70
C GLU A 682 -15.10 -51.30 -9.61
N SER A 683 -16.04 -50.54 -10.20
CA SER A 683 -16.99 -51.07 -11.19
C SER A 683 -16.26 -51.57 -12.44
N ALA A 684 -15.36 -50.77 -13.01
CA ALA A 684 -14.60 -51.16 -14.20
C ALA A 684 -13.67 -52.37 -13.95
N LEU A 685 -13.14 -52.52 -12.72
CA LEU A 685 -12.40 -53.68 -12.28
C LEU A 685 -13.30 -54.91 -12.16
N SER A 686 -14.48 -54.79 -11.54
CA SER A 686 -15.50 -55.84 -11.48
C SER A 686 -15.91 -56.32 -12.88
N ASP A 687 -16.23 -55.40 -13.79
CA ASP A 687 -16.57 -55.73 -15.19
C ASP A 687 -15.40 -56.39 -15.94
N SER A 688 -14.16 -56.07 -15.56
CA SER A 688 -12.97 -56.70 -16.12
C SER A 688 -12.70 -58.09 -15.53
N GLN A 689 -12.97 -58.29 -14.23
CA GLN A 689 -12.91 -59.59 -13.56
C GLN A 689 -14.01 -60.53 -14.08
N LEU A 690 -15.23 -60.04 -14.31
CA LEU A 690 -16.32 -60.80 -14.93
C LEU A 690 -15.97 -61.22 -16.36
N ARG A 691 -15.41 -60.31 -17.17
CA ARG A 691 -14.92 -60.64 -18.53
C ARG A 691 -13.76 -61.64 -18.51
N LEU A 692 -12.82 -61.51 -17.57
CA LEU A 692 -11.74 -62.50 -17.37
C LEU A 692 -12.31 -63.87 -16.98
N THR A 693 -13.28 -63.92 -16.08
CA THR A 693 -13.94 -65.17 -15.65
C THR A 693 -14.68 -65.83 -16.82
N ALA A 694 -15.37 -65.05 -17.65
CA ALA A 694 -16.01 -65.55 -18.87
C ALA A 694 -14.99 -66.11 -19.87
N ARG A 695 -13.89 -65.40 -20.14
CA ARG A 695 -12.80 -65.89 -21.01
C ARG A 695 -12.09 -67.12 -20.44
N PHE A 696 -11.99 -67.25 -19.11
CA PHE A 696 -11.45 -68.45 -18.47
C PHE A 696 -12.40 -69.65 -18.66
N GLY A 697 -13.71 -69.43 -18.57
CA GLY A 697 -14.72 -70.43 -18.91
C GLY A 697 -14.66 -70.86 -20.38
N GLU A 698 -14.56 -69.91 -21.32
CA GLU A 698 -14.37 -70.21 -22.74
C GLU A 698 -13.09 -71.03 -22.98
N LEU A 699 -11.96 -70.62 -22.37
CA LEU A 699 -10.68 -71.31 -22.46
C LEU A 699 -10.76 -72.74 -21.89
N GLN A 700 -11.44 -72.94 -20.76
CA GLN A 700 -11.70 -74.28 -20.22
C GLN A 700 -12.48 -75.13 -21.22
N THR A 701 -13.56 -74.62 -21.81
CA THR A 701 -14.30 -75.39 -22.84
C THR A 701 -13.51 -75.63 -24.12
N ALA A 702 -12.46 -74.86 -24.39
CA ALA A 702 -11.53 -75.11 -25.49
C ALA A 702 -10.48 -76.16 -25.11
N GLN A 703 -9.96 -76.16 -23.88
CA GLN A 703 -9.09 -77.20 -23.35
C GLN A 703 -9.82 -78.55 -23.26
N ASP A 704 -11.07 -78.57 -22.79
CA ASP A 704 -11.90 -79.79 -22.74
C ASP A 704 -12.14 -80.37 -24.15
N LYS A 705 -12.29 -79.52 -25.17
CA LYS A 705 -12.37 -79.94 -26.58
C LYS A 705 -11.05 -80.43 -27.13
N ASN A 706 -9.93 -79.76 -26.83
CA ASN A 706 -8.60 -80.26 -27.21
C ASN A 706 -8.35 -81.64 -26.60
N LYS A 707 -8.68 -81.83 -25.31
CA LYS A 707 -8.56 -83.13 -24.65
C LYS A 707 -9.43 -84.21 -25.30
N GLN A 708 -10.65 -83.89 -25.73
CA GLN A 708 -11.49 -84.81 -26.51
C GLN A 708 -10.92 -85.12 -27.91
N LEU A 709 -10.15 -84.20 -28.51
CA LEU A 709 -9.44 -84.43 -29.77
C LEU A 709 -8.14 -85.21 -29.56
N GLU A 710 -7.44 -85.02 -28.45
CA GLU A 710 -6.29 -85.80 -28.01
C GLU A 710 -6.71 -87.26 -27.74
N GLU A 711 -7.72 -87.48 -26.91
CA GLU A 711 -8.32 -88.81 -26.66
C GLU A 711 -8.81 -89.48 -27.96
N ARG A 712 -9.28 -88.71 -28.93
CA ARG A 712 -9.67 -89.21 -30.27
C ARG A 712 -8.45 -89.53 -31.15
N ASN A 713 -7.39 -88.73 -31.09
CA ASN A 713 -6.14 -88.98 -31.80
C ASN A 713 -5.43 -90.22 -31.24
N ASP A 714 -5.45 -90.42 -29.92
CA ASP A 714 -4.90 -91.62 -29.28
C ASP A 714 -5.64 -92.88 -29.72
N MET A 715 -6.98 -92.84 -29.79
CA MET A 715 -7.75 -93.95 -30.39
C MET A 715 -7.42 -94.21 -31.86
N LEU A 716 -7.20 -93.16 -32.66
CA LEU A 716 -6.82 -93.30 -34.07
C LEU A 716 -5.38 -93.81 -34.24
N LEU A 717 -4.45 -93.37 -33.39
CA LEU A 717 -3.07 -93.88 -33.34
C LEU A 717 -3.05 -95.35 -32.90
N GLN A 718 -3.89 -95.74 -31.94
CA GLN A 718 -4.03 -97.13 -31.55
C GLN A 718 -4.59 -97.97 -32.71
N GLN A 719 -5.66 -97.53 -33.39
CA GLN A 719 -6.15 -98.21 -34.61
C GLN A 719 -5.09 -98.31 -35.72
N VAL A 720 -4.26 -97.28 -35.91
CA VAL A 720 -3.14 -97.32 -36.87
C VAL A 720 -2.06 -98.32 -36.43
N ASN A 721 -1.79 -98.47 -35.14
CA ASN A 721 -0.87 -99.47 -34.62
C ASN A 721 -1.45 -100.89 -34.73
N ASP A 722 -2.72 -101.10 -34.38
CA ASP A 722 -3.42 -102.38 -34.52
C ASP A 722 -3.37 -102.86 -36.00
N LEU A 723 -3.68 -101.97 -36.95
CA LEU A 723 -3.57 -102.25 -38.39
C LEU A 723 -2.12 -102.47 -38.86
N ARG A 724 -1.13 -101.84 -38.20
CA ARG A 724 0.29 -102.02 -38.51
C ARG A 724 0.82 -103.36 -38.00
N ASP A 725 0.33 -103.80 -36.85
CA ASP A 725 0.63 -105.12 -36.28
C ASP A 725 -0.06 -106.21 -37.12
N GLU A 726 -1.31 -106.02 -37.58
CA GLU A 726 -1.94 -106.86 -38.59
C GLU A 726 -1.10 -106.96 -39.87
N VAL A 727 -0.66 -105.83 -40.45
CA VAL A 727 0.23 -105.81 -41.61
C VAL A 727 1.56 -106.53 -41.34
N SER A 728 2.15 -106.40 -40.15
CA SER A 728 3.37 -107.12 -39.77
C SER A 728 3.14 -108.64 -39.70
N SER A 729 1.98 -109.08 -39.20
CA SER A 729 1.61 -110.50 -39.15
C SER A 729 1.38 -111.07 -40.56
N LEU A 730 0.78 -110.29 -41.46
CA LEU A 730 0.64 -110.65 -42.87
C LEU A 730 2.01 -110.72 -43.57
N GLN A 731 2.91 -109.78 -43.32
CA GLN A 731 4.30 -109.82 -43.81
C GLN A 731 5.06 -111.04 -43.28
N SER A 732 4.83 -111.45 -42.03
CA SER A 732 5.38 -112.70 -41.48
C SER A 732 4.83 -113.94 -42.19
N THR A 733 3.51 -114.01 -42.44
CA THR A 733 2.92 -115.16 -43.14
C THR A 733 3.34 -115.23 -44.62
N VAL A 734 3.53 -114.09 -45.29
CA VAL A 734 4.16 -114.03 -46.63
C VAL A 734 5.60 -114.54 -46.56
N SER A 735 6.40 -114.07 -45.59
CA SER A 735 7.78 -114.52 -45.39
C SER A 735 7.89 -116.02 -45.11
N GLU A 736 6.95 -116.61 -44.35
CA GLU A 736 6.85 -118.05 -44.17
C GLU A 736 6.47 -118.78 -45.45
N MET A 737 5.58 -118.23 -46.27
CA MET A 737 5.18 -118.80 -47.56
C MET A 737 6.32 -118.75 -48.57
N ASP A 738 7.11 -117.68 -48.59
CA ASP A 738 8.33 -117.57 -49.40
C ASP A 738 9.41 -118.54 -48.90
N GLN A 739 9.59 -118.71 -47.59
CA GLN A 739 10.48 -119.74 -47.03
C GLN A 739 10.03 -121.16 -47.38
N ARG A 740 8.71 -121.43 -47.37
CA ARG A 740 8.14 -122.71 -47.84
C ARG A 740 8.34 -122.89 -49.35
N GLY A 741 8.16 -121.84 -50.15
CA GLY A 741 8.40 -121.84 -51.59
C GLY A 741 9.86 -122.15 -51.93
N ASN A 742 10.80 -121.45 -51.30
CA ASN A 742 12.23 -121.69 -51.42
C ASN A 742 12.61 -123.10 -50.93
N GLY A 743 12.01 -123.59 -49.83
CA GLY A 743 12.21 -124.94 -49.34
C GLY A 743 11.70 -126.03 -50.31
N LEU A 744 10.56 -125.80 -50.95
CA LEU A 744 10.02 -126.67 -52.01
C LEU A 744 10.87 -126.60 -53.29
N GLN A 745 11.39 -125.43 -53.65
CA GLN A 745 12.29 -125.29 -54.80
C GLN A 745 13.61 -126.03 -54.55
N VAL A 746 14.25 -125.87 -53.39
CA VAL A 746 15.47 -126.62 -53.03
C VAL A 746 15.20 -128.13 -52.90
N ALA A 747 13.99 -128.53 -52.55
CA ALA A 747 13.58 -129.94 -52.62
C ALA A 747 13.44 -130.43 -54.07
N LEU A 748 12.83 -129.63 -54.97
CA LEU A 748 12.72 -129.94 -56.40
C LEU A 748 14.08 -129.97 -57.10
N GLU A 749 15.00 -129.08 -56.73
CA GLU A 749 16.39 -129.06 -57.19
C GLU A 749 17.11 -130.35 -56.74
N ARG A 750 16.94 -130.79 -55.48
CA ARG A 750 17.47 -132.09 -55.02
C ARG A 750 16.84 -133.29 -55.71
N GLU A 751 15.53 -133.31 -55.93
CA GLU A 751 14.87 -134.41 -56.66
C GLU A 751 15.30 -134.44 -58.14
N THR A 752 15.58 -133.28 -58.76
CA THR A 752 16.12 -133.22 -60.12
C THR A 752 17.61 -133.57 -60.20
N GLU A 753 18.42 -133.23 -59.18
CA GLU A 753 19.79 -133.76 -59.01
C GLU A 753 19.79 -135.28 -58.79
N LEU A 754 18.88 -135.80 -57.96
CA LEU A 754 18.73 -137.25 -57.74
C LEU A 754 18.28 -137.96 -59.02
N LEU A 755 17.30 -137.42 -59.75
CA LEU A 755 16.92 -137.91 -61.08
C LEU A 755 18.09 -137.86 -62.07
N ALA A 756 18.87 -136.79 -62.11
CA ALA A 756 20.07 -136.71 -62.96
C ALA A 756 21.13 -137.75 -62.57
N SER A 757 21.32 -138.01 -61.27
CA SER A 757 22.22 -139.05 -60.76
C SER A 757 21.72 -140.46 -61.10
N ALA A 758 20.41 -140.71 -61.02
CA ALA A 758 19.78 -141.96 -61.41
C ALA A 758 19.82 -142.16 -62.93
N GLN A 759 19.66 -141.09 -63.71
CA GLN A 759 19.83 -141.10 -65.15
C GLN A 759 21.28 -141.40 -65.54
N SER A 760 22.26 -140.83 -64.84
CA SER A 760 23.69 -141.13 -65.02
C SER A 760 24.03 -142.58 -64.65
N GLN A 761 23.47 -143.10 -63.56
CA GLN A 761 23.57 -144.52 -63.21
C GLN A 761 22.88 -145.42 -64.25
N LEU A 762 21.73 -145.02 -64.81
CA LEU A 762 21.09 -145.74 -65.90
C LEU A 762 22.00 -145.79 -67.14
N ASP A 763 22.62 -144.65 -67.48
CA ASP A 763 23.61 -144.51 -68.54
C ASP A 763 24.85 -145.40 -68.32
N GLU A 764 25.32 -145.54 -67.07
CA GLU A 764 26.37 -146.49 -66.68
C GLU A 764 25.92 -147.95 -66.74
N LYS A 765 24.68 -148.26 -66.31
CA LYS A 765 24.10 -149.59 -66.47
C LYS A 765 23.85 -149.93 -67.95
N GLU A 766 23.55 -148.95 -68.80
CA GLU A 766 23.50 -149.14 -70.25
C GLU A 766 24.89 -149.35 -70.85
N LYS A 767 25.92 -148.58 -70.44
CA LYS A 767 27.31 -148.81 -70.88
C LYS A 767 27.78 -150.21 -70.46
N LEU A 768 27.48 -150.63 -69.23
CA LEU A 768 27.70 -151.99 -68.74
C LEU A 768 26.88 -153.04 -69.51
N ALA A 769 25.60 -152.77 -69.82
CA ALA A 769 24.78 -153.67 -70.62
C ALA A 769 25.30 -153.80 -72.06
N ARG A 770 25.84 -152.72 -72.65
CA ARG A 770 26.52 -152.74 -73.96
C ARG A 770 27.83 -153.53 -73.90
N SER A 771 28.64 -153.38 -72.84
CA SER A 771 29.86 -154.20 -72.67
C SER A 771 29.55 -155.67 -72.37
N LEU A 772 28.49 -155.95 -71.60
CA LEU A 772 27.99 -157.31 -71.39
C LEU A 772 27.37 -157.89 -72.67
N LYS A 773 26.81 -157.05 -73.55
CA LYS A 773 26.38 -157.48 -74.89
C LYS A 773 27.57 -157.88 -75.74
N LEU A 774 28.61 -157.04 -75.83
CA LEU A 774 29.86 -157.39 -76.52
C LEU A 774 30.52 -158.65 -75.93
N MET A 775 30.48 -158.85 -74.61
CA MET A 775 30.96 -160.07 -73.96
C MET A 775 30.07 -161.28 -74.26
N VAL A 776 28.76 -161.09 -74.41
CA VAL A 776 27.84 -162.14 -74.89
C VAL A 776 28.10 -162.44 -76.37
N ASP A 777 28.32 -161.43 -77.22
CA ASP A 777 28.68 -161.62 -78.63
C ASP A 777 30.01 -162.39 -78.75
N GLU A 778 31.02 -162.08 -77.91
CA GLU A 778 32.28 -162.83 -77.80
C GLU A 778 32.08 -164.27 -77.30
N LEU A 779 31.17 -164.49 -76.33
CA LEU A 779 30.85 -165.83 -75.80
C LEU A 779 30.00 -166.66 -76.78
N GLU A 780 29.10 -166.04 -77.54
CA GLU A 780 28.32 -166.66 -78.63
C GLU A 780 29.24 -167.05 -79.78
N VAL A 781 30.19 -166.19 -80.17
CA VAL A 781 31.27 -166.54 -81.11
C VAL A 781 32.14 -167.69 -80.56
N SER A 782 32.48 -167.68 -79.26
CA SER A 782 33.26 -168.76 -78.65
C SER A 782 32.52 -170.11 -78.68
N THR A 783 31.21 -170.11 -78.41
CA THR A 783 30.38 -171.33 -78.36
C THR A 783 30.04 -171.85 -79.76
N GLN A 784 29.87 -170.97 -80.75
CA GLN A 784 29.80 -171.36 -82.16
C GLN A 784 31.12 -171.99 -82.64
N SER A 785 32.27 -171.38 -82.31
CA SER A 785 33.59 -171.90 -82.71
C SER A 785 33.91 -173.30 -82.17
N LEU A 786 33.41 -173.64 -80.98
CA LEU A 786 33.56 -174.96 -80.37
C LEU A 786 32.58 -176.01 -80.93
N GLN A 787 31.52 -175.59 -81.62
CA GLN A 787 30.57 -176.49 -82.27
C GLN A 787 30.99 -176.86 -83.71
N GLU A 788 31.66 -175.95 -84.42
CA GLU A 788 32.16 -176.18 -85.79
C GLU A 788 33.39 -177.11 -85.83
N ALA A 789 34.21 -177.12 -84.77
CA ALA A 789 35.40 -177.96 -84.65
C ALA A 789 35.12 -179.50 -84.63
N ALA A 790 33.85 -179.92 -84.51
CA ALA A 790 33.47 -181.32 -84.32
C ALA A 790 33.19 -182.12 -85.61
N VAL A 791 32.73 -181.46 -86.69
CA VAL A 791 32.46 -182.10 -88.00
C VAL A 791 33.31 -181.48 -89.12
N GLY A 792 34.30 -180.66 -88.76
CA GLY A 792 35.47 -180.37 -89.60
C GLY A 792 36.35 -181.58 -89.93
N ARG A 793 35.95 -182.80 -89.53
CA ARG A 793 36.30 -184.02 -90.27
C ARG A 793 35.56 -184.03 -91.60
N GLU A 794 36.18 -183.40 -92.59
CA GLU A 794 36.07 -183.77 -94.01
C GLU A 794 34.61 -183.81 -94.51
N TRP A 795 34.05 -182.70 -95.00
CA TRP A 795 34.10 -182.50 -96.47
C TRP A 795 34.02 -181.05 -96.98
N ASP A 796 33.68 -180.05 -96.16
CA ASP A 796 33.38 -178.68 -96.61
C ASP A 796 34.62 -177.82 -96.95
N LEU A 797 35.47 -178.39 -97.80
CA LEU A 797 36.71 -177.82 -98.31
C LEU A 797 36.44 -176.91 -99.52
N THR A 798 37.26 -175.86 -99.65
CA THR A 798 37.38 -174.94 -100.80
C THR A 798 36.25 -173.92 -101.01
N SER A 799 36.56 -172.65 -100.75
CA SER A 799 36.14 -171.51 -101.60
C SER A 799 36.91 -170.21 -101.28
N LEU A 800 36.76 -169.67 -100.07
CA LEU A 800 37.00 -168.25 -99.79
C LEU A 800 38.24 -167.92 -98.93
N GLN A 801 39.42 -168.37 -99.35
CA GLN A 801 40.72 -167.84 -98.87
C GLN A 801 41.56 -167.22 -99.99
N ARG A 802 40.94 -166.41 -100.85
CA ARG A 802 41.64 -165.44 -101.71
C ARG A 802 41.16 -164.01 -101.45
N LYS A 803 41.34 -163.60 -100.19
CA LYS A 803 41.23 -162.21 -99.71
C LYS A 803 42.38 -161.34 -100.30
N MET A 804 42.46 -160.09 -99.82
CA MET A 804 43.67 -159.23 -99.82
C MET A 804 44.00 -158.45 -101.10
N GLY A 805 42.98 -158.02 -101.86
CA GLY A 805 43.15 -157.04 -102.94
C GLY A 805 42.94 -155.59 -102.47
N ASP A 806 41.69 -155.25 -102.13
CA ASP A 806 41.21 -153.87 -102.36
C ASP A 806 41.23 -152.96 -101.11
N THR A 807 41.49 -153.50 -99.92
CA THR A 807 41.33 -152.78 -98.64
C THR A 807 42.43 -151.77 -98.28
N GLU A 808 43.50 -151.66 -99.07
CA GLU A 808 44.61 -150.74 -98.75
C GLU A 808 44.36 -149.28 -99.21
N GLN A 809 43.44 -149.02 -100.15
CA GLN A 809 43.23 -147.65 -100.67
C GLN A 809 42.41 -146.74 -99.74
N GLU A 810 41.54 -147.29 -98.90
CA GLU A 810 40.63 -146.48 -98.07
C GLU A 810 41.34 -145.74 -96.92
N LEU A 811 42.50 -146.22 -96.47
CA LEU A 811 43.27 -145.62 -95.37
C LEU A 811 43.80 -144.19 -95.67
N SER A 812 43.88 -143.81 -96.95
CA SER A 812 44.50 -142.56 -97.41
C SER A 812 43.61 -141.32 -97.19
N THR A 813 42.29 -141.49 -97.16
CA THR A 813 41.33 -140.37 -97.10
C THR A 813 41.14 -139.81 -95.69
N LEU A 814 41.12 -140.69 -94.68
CA LEU A 814 40.86 -140.35 -93.27
C LEU A 814 41.87 -139.36 -92.67
N VAL A 815 43.13 -139.40 -93.10
CA VAL A 815 44.19 -138.52 -92.58
C VAL A 815 43.86 -137.04 -92.79
N LYS A 816 43.22 -136.68 -93.90
CA LYS A 816 42.94 -135.28 -94.28
C LYS A 816 41.82 -134.63 -93.45
N VAL A 817 40.94 -135.43 -92.85
CA VAL A 817 39.83 -134.93 -92.02
C VAL A 817 40.33 -134.49 -90.64
N LYS A 818 41.28 -135.23 -90.07
CA LYS A 818 41.94 -134.93 -88.78
C LYS A 818 42.53 -133.52 -88.74
N ASP A 819 43.21 -133.12 -89.83
CA ASP A 819 43.89 -131.82 -89.94
C ASP A 819 42.91 -130.66 -90.24
N GLY A 820 41.61 -130.94 -90.40
CA GLY A 820 40.54 -129.94 -90.35
C GLY A 820 40.20 -129.56 -88.91
N VAL A 821 39.75 -130.55 -88.13
CA VAL A 821 39.24 -130.39 -86.76
C VAL A 821 40.26 -129.72 -85.82
N LEU A 822 41.56 -130.00 -86.00
CA LEU A 822 42.61 -129.38 -85.19
C LEU A 822 42.72 -127.86 -85.37
N ARG A 823 42.33 -127.29 -86.53
CA ARG A 823 42.38 -125.84 -86.79
C ARG A 823 41.18 -125.09 -86.23
N GLU A 824 40.00 -125.71 -86.21
CA GLU A 824 38.83 -125.18 -85.47
C GLU A 824 39.12 -125.18 -83.96
N ASN A 825 39.83 -126.19 -83.46
CA ASN A 825 40.22 -126.29 -82.06
C ASN A 825 41.25 -125.22 -81.61
N SER A 826 42.03 -124.63 -82.53
CA SER A 826 42.83 -123.43 -82.23
C SER A 826 41.96 -122.16 -82.22
N LEU A 827 41.12 -121.95 -83.24
CA LEU A 827 40.29 -120.74 -83.34
C LEU A 827 39.35 -120.58 -82.13
N LEU A 828 38.75 -121.67 -81.66
CA LEU A 828 37.89 -121.67 -80.46
C LEU A 828 38.66 -121.39 -79.14
N ARG A 829 39.99 -121.51 -79.10
CA ARG A 829 40.80 -121.03 -77.98
C ARG A 829 41.07 -119.53 -78.09
N ASP A 830 41.43 -119.06 -79.28
CA ASP A 830 41.69 -117.65 -79.54
C ASP A 830 40.44 -116.79 -79.24
N ASP A 831 39.25 -117.25 -79.64
CA ASP A 831 37.97 -116.62 -79.30
C ASP A 831 37.67 -116.68 -77.79
N LEU A 832 37.98 -117.79 -77.11
CA LEU A 832 37.77 -117.92 -75.66
C LEU A 832 38.70 -116.99 -74.86
N ASP A 833 39.97 -116.85 -75.26
CA ASP A 833 40.93 -115.97 -74.61
C ASP A 833 40.65 -114.49 -74.90
N LYS A 834 40.14 -114.18 -76.11
CA LYS A 834 39.56 -112.86 -76.40
C LYS A 834 38.37 -112.54 -75.50
N VAL A 835 37.42 -113.46 -75.32
CA VAL A 835 36.26 -113.26 -74.43
C VAL A 835 36.68 -113.06 -72.96
N LYS A 836 37.78 -113.70 -72.50
CA LYS A 836 38.35 -113.42 -71.17
C LYS A 836 38.90 -111.99 -71.05
N LEU A 837 39.60 -111.50 -72.08
CA LEU A 837 40.12 -110.12 -72.11
C LEU A 837 38.99 -109.10 -72.15
N ASP A 838 37.97 -109.33 -72.98
CA ASP A 838 36.76 -108.50 -73.05
C ASP A 838 36.02 -108.49 -71.69
N HIS A 839 35.91 -109.65 -71.02
CA HIS A 839 35.32 -109.74 -69.68
C HIS A 839 36.13 -108.97 -68.61
N GLN A 840 37.47 -109.05 -68.64
CA GLN A 840 38.33 -108.25 -67.75
C GLN A 840 38.19 -106.76 -68.02
N ALA A 841 38.10 -106.34 -69.28
CA ALA A 841 37.89 -104.94 -69.66
C ALA A 841 36.50 -104.41 -69.25
N VAL A 842 35.46 -105.27 -69.25
CA VAL A 842 34.13 -104.92 -68.69
C VAL A 842 34.18 -104.85 -67.17
N LYS A 843 34.89 -105.76 -66.49
CA LYS A 843 35.04 -105.75 -65.02
C LYS A 843 35.73 -104.48 -64.52
N LEU A 844 36.80 -104.04 -65.18
CA LEU A 844 37.47 -102.76 -64.84
C LEU A 844 36.54 -101.56 -65.03
N LYS A 845 35.78 -101.49 -66.12
CA LYS A 845 34.77 -100.42 -66.34
C LYS A 845 33.63 -100.45 -65.31
N LEU A 846 33.27 -101.62 -64.81
CA LEU A 846 32.31 -101.75 -63.72
C LEU A 846 32.91 -101.20 -62.42
N GLU A 847 34.16 -101.54 -62.09
CA GLU A 847 34.88 -101.02 -60.92
C GLU A 847 35.07 -99.50 -60.98
N ASP A 848 35.40 -98.94 -62.16
CA ASP A 848 35.47 -97.49 -62.38
C ASP A 848 34.10 -96.82 -62.12
N SER A 849 33.02 -97.35 -62.70
CA SER A 849 31.67 -96.79 -62.54
C SER A 849 31.10 -96.96 -61.11
N MET A 850 31.49 -98.02 -60.39
CA MET A 850 31.20 -98.16 -58.96
C MET A 850 31.91 -97.09 -58.13
N GLN A 851 33.20 -96.82 -58.40
CA GLN A 851 33.90 -95.74 -57.71
C GLN A 851 33.33 -94.36 -58.05
N GLU A 852 32.80 -94.14 -59.26
CA GLU A 852 32.09 -92.90 -59.59
C GLU A 852 30.76 -92.77 -58.83
N ALA A 853 30.00 -93.87 -58.71
CA ALA A 853 28.79 -93.92 -57.89
C ALA A 853 29.09 -93.64 -56.40
N GLU A 854 30.14 -94.23 -55.83
CA GLU A 854 30.60 -93.95 -54.45
C GLU A 854 30.99 -92.47 -54.26
N LYS A 855 31.74 -91.89 -55.21
CA LYS A 855 32.12 -90.46 -55.19
C LYS A 855 30.91 -89.53 -55.32
N LEU A 856 29.84 -89.94 -55.99
CA LEU A 856 28.57 -89.21 -56.05
C LEU A 856 27.75 -89.39 -54.77
N GLN A 857 27.71 -90.60 -54.20
CA GLN A 857 27.02 -90.90 -52.95
C GLN A 857 27.62 -90.12 -51.77
N GLN A 858 28.96 -90.02 -51.69
CA GLN A 858 29.64 -89.17 -50.70
C GLN A 858 29.22 -87.70 -50.86
N LYS A 859 29.23 -87.15 -52.08
CA LYS A 859 28.79 -85.76 -52.32
C LYS A 859 27.33 -85.52 -51.93
N VAL A 860 26.44 -86.49 -52.15
CA VAL A 860 25.04 -86.41 -51.71
C VAL A 860 24.93 -86.42 -50.18
N GLN A 861 25.78 -87.19 -49.49
CA GLN A 861 25.87 -87.17 -48.03
C GLN A 861 26.43 -85.84 -47.50
N ASP A 862 27.48 -85.29 -48.15
CA ASP A 862 28.06 -84.00 -47.82
C ASP A 862 27.01 -82.88 -47.97
N PHE A 863 26.31 -82.82 -49.12
CA PHE A 863 25.21 -81.89 -49.35
C PHE A 863 24.05 -82.09 -48.37
N GLY A 864 23.73 -83.32 -47.97
CA GLY A 864 22.74 -83.59 -46.92
C GLY A 864 23.13 -82.98 -45.58
N SER A 865 24.41 -83.08 -45.20
CA SER A 865 24.92 -82.46 -43.98
C SER A 865 24.89 -80.93 -44.03
N ASP A 866 25.11 -80.34 -45.22
CA ASP A 866 24.99 -78.91 -45.45
C ASP A 866 23.54 -78.42 -45.42
N VAL A 867 22.60 -79.18 -45.96
CA VAL A 867 21.16 -78.87 -45.86
C VAL A 867 20.74 -78.87 -44.39
N SER A 868 21.03 -79.91 -43.60
CA SER A 868 20.69 -79.92 -42.18
C SER A 868 21.38 -78.82 -41.36
N ARG A 869 22.60 -78.43 -41.74
CA ARG A 869 23.29 -77.27 -41.15
C ARG A 869 22.58 -75.95 -41.48
N LEU A 870 22.06 -75.80 -42.70
CA LEU A 870 21.27 -74.64 -43.11
C LEU A 870 19.88 -74.62 -42.46
N GLU A 871 19.21 -75.77 -42.34
CA GLU A 871 17.92 -75.90 -41.65
C GLU A 871 18.01 -75.46 -40.18
N ILE A 872 19.04 -75.91 -39.45
CA ILE A 872 19.30 -75.50 -38.06
C ILE A 872 19.57 -73.99 -37.97
N LEU A 873 20.36 -73.44 -38.90
CA LEU A 873 20.64 -71.99 -38.94
C LEU A 873 19.37 -71.18 -39.25
N LEU A 874 18.53 -71.66 -40.17
CA LEU A 874 17.31 -71.00 -40.60
C LEU A 874 16.27 -71.02 -39.47
N ALA A 875 16.07 -72.16 -38.79
CA ALA A 875 15.23 -72.25 -37.60
C ALA A 875 15.72 -71.34 -36.45
N SER A 876 17.05 -71.20 -36.27
CA SER A 876 17.62 -70.23 -35.33
C SER A 876 17.30 -68.79 -35.72
N LYS A 877 17.29 -68.45 -37.01
CA LYS A 877 16.93 -67.12 -37.50
C LYS A 877 15.43 -66.84 -37.51
N GLU A 878 14.59 -67.85 -37.70
CA GLU A 878 13.14 -67.73 -37.48
C GLU A 878 12.83 -67.45 -36.01
N LYS A 879 13.53 -68.11 -35.08
CA LYS A 879 13.43 -67.84 -33.63
C LYS A 879 13.88 -66.43 -33.27
N GLU A 880 15.04 -65.97 -33.76
CA GLU A 880 15.50 -64.58 -33.57
C GLU A 880 14.50 -63.57 -34.16
N CYS A 881 13.96 -63.82 -35.36
CA CYS A 881 12.94 -62.98 -35.98
C CYS A 881 11.64 -62.93 -35.15
N GLY A 882 11.20 -64.06 -34.57
CA GLY A 882 10.07 -64.12 -33.66
C GLY A 882 10.30 -63.29 -32.40
N GLU A 883 11.46 -63.45 -31.75
CA GLU A 883 11.85 -62.68 -30.56
C GLU A 883 11.93 -61.17 -30.85
N LEU A 884 12.48 -60.77 -32.00
CA LEU A 884 12.50 -59.37 -32.45
C LEU A 884 11.10 -58.82 -32.77
N GLN A 885 10.22 -59.64 -33.33
CA GLN A 885 8.84 -59.25 -33.64
C GLN A 885 7.99 -59.11 -32.38
N GLU A 886 8.19 -59.98 -31.39
CA GLU A 886 7.59 -59.89 -30.05
C GLU A 886 8.12 -58.67 -29.28
N ALA A 887 9.44 -58.41 -29.30
CA ALA A 887 10.03 -57.21 -28.73
C ALA A 887 9.50 -55.92 -29.39
N SER A 888 9.34 -55.90 -30.71
CA SER A 888 8.73 -54.78 -31.45
C SER A 888 7.26 -54.58 -31.07
N ARG A 889 6.51 -55.66 -30.87
CA ARG A 889 5.12 -55.64 -30.37
C ARG A 889 5.03 -55.12 -28.93
N GLN A 890 5.95 -55.50 -28.04
CA GLN A 890 6.05 -54.97 -26.67
C GLN A 890 6.41 -53.48 -26.67
N ALA A 891 7.39 -53.06 -27.48
CA ALA A 891 7.76 -51.65 -27.63
C ALA A 891 6.60 -50.79 -28.18
N LYS A 892 5.81 -51.31 -29.12
CA LYS A 892 4.57 -50.63 -29.58
C LYS A 892 3.52 -50.53 -28.48
N ALA A 893 3.29 -51.58 -27.70
CA ALA A 893 2.36 -51.54 -26.57
C ALA A 893 2.80 -50.53 -25.49
N GLN A 894 4.12 -50.41 -25.25
CA GLN A 894 4.68 -49.38 -24.37
C GLN A 894 4.49 -47.97 -24.95
N ALA A 895 4.77 -47.77 -26.23
CA ALA A 895 4.53 -46.49 -26.91
C ALA A 895 3.05 -46.07 -26.84
N GLU A 896 2.11 -47.00 -27.04
CA GLU A 896 0.69 -46.74 -26.83
C GLU A 896 0.34 -46.36 -25.38
N THR A 897 1.00 -46.93 -24.37
CA THR A 897 0.77 -46.53 -22.96
C THR A 897 1.34 -45.14 -22.67
N TRP A 898 2.52 -44.80 -23.21
CA TRP A 898 3.07 -43.45 -23.11
C TRP A 898 2.19 -42.43 -23.85
N GLU A 899 1.65 -42.77 -25.02
CA GLU A 899 0.73 -41.89 -25.76
C GLU A 899 -0.61 -41.69 -25.02
N LYS A 900 -1.14 -42.73 -24.37
CA LYS A 900 -2.33 -42.62 -23.51
C LYS A 900 -2.06 -41.74 -22.28
N GLN A 901 -0.88 -41.86 -21.66
CA GLN A 901 -0.45 -40.99 -20.57
C GLN A 901 -0.23 -39.54 -21.02
N ALA A 902 0.38 -39.33 -22.20
CA ALA A 902 0.55 -37.99 -22.79
C ALA A 902 -0.81 -37.31 -23.01
N ARG A 903 -1.77 -38.01 -23.65
CA ARG A 903 -3.14 -37.49 -23.85
C ARG A 903 -3.89 -37.24 -22.54
N GLN A 904 -3.63 -38.04 -21.49
CA GLN A 904 -4.18 -37.78 -20.15
C GLN A 904 -3.58 -36.51 -19.53
N VAL A 905 -2.26 -36.30 -19.65
CA VAL A 905 -1.60 -35.07 -19.22
C VAL A 905 -2.10 -33.87 -20.01
N GLU A 906 -2.23 -33.96 -21.34
CA GLU A 906 -2.83 -32.92 -22.20
C GLU A 906 -4.26 -32.58 -21.78
N GLY A 907 -5.04 -33.58 -21.35
CA GLY A 907 -6.35 -33.39 -20.71
C GLY A 907 -6.24 -32.52 -19.45
N THR A 908 -5.43 -32.94 -18.46
CA THR A 908 -5.26 -32.17 -17.21
C THR A 908 -4.67 -30.77 -17.43
N VAL A 909 -3.79 -30.59 -18.41
CA VAL A 909 -3.25 -29.28 -18.81
C VAL A 909 -4.33 -28.41 -19.46
N SER A 910 -5.29 -29.01 -20.18
CA SER A 910 -6.43 -28.30 -20.76
C SER A 910 -7.46 -27.91 -19.69
N GLU A 911 -7.68 -28.76 -18.69
CA GLU A 911 -8.49 -28.45 -17.51
C GLU A 911 -7.86 -27.32 -16.68
N LEU A 912 -6.57 -27.40 -16.36
CA LEU A 912 -5.82 -26.34 -15.66
C LEU A 912 -5.79 -25.02 -16.44
N ARG A 913 -5.73 -25.06 -17.78
CA ARG A 913 -5.85 -23.85 -18.63
C ARG A 913 -7.26 -23.24 -18.55
N LEU A 914 -8.30 -24.06 -18.45
CA LEU A 914 -9.68 -23.59 -18.28
C LEU A 914 -9.89 -22.99 -16.88
N GLU A 915 -9.35 -23.61 -15.84
CA GLU A 915 -9.35 -23.07 -14.48
C GLU A 915 -8.56 -21.76 -14.38
N LEU A 916 -7.39 -21.66 -15.04
CA LEU A 916 -6.62 -20.42 -15.12
C LEU A 916 -7.41 -19.32 -15.86
N ALA A 917 -8.04 -19.62 -17.00
CA ALA A 917 -8.85 -18.66 -17.74
C ALA A 917 -10.08 -18.17 -16.95
N ASN A 918 -10.70 -19.06 -16.15
CA ASN A 918 -11.76 -18.70 -15.20
C ASN A 918 -11.20 -17.84 -14.05
N GLY A 919 -10.01 -18.17 -13.54
CA GLY A 919 -9.27 -17.38 -12.55
C GLY A 919 -8.96 -15.96 -13.04
N ASP A 920 -8.47 -15.82 -14.27
CA ASP A 920 -8.26 -14.53 -14.93
C ASP A 920 -9.57 -13.79 -15.23
N GLY A 921 -10.68 -14.51 -15.43
CA GLY A 921 -12.02 -13.94 -15.49
C GLY A 921 -12.44 -13.31 -14.17
N ASN A 922 -12.28 -14.05 -13.07
CA ASN A 922 -12.56 -13.57 -11.72
C ASN A 922 -11.59 -12.45 -11.29
N LYS A 923 -10.32 -12.51 -11.70
CA LYS A 923 -9.33 -11.45 -11.46
C LYS A 923 -9.68 -10.16 -12.19
N ARG A 924 -10.22 -10.26 -13.43
CA ARG A 924 -10.75 -9.11 -14.16
C ARG A 924 -11.98 -8.52 -13.49
N SER A 925 -13.00 -9.33 -13.17
CA SER A 925 -14.20 -8.79 -12.50
C SER A 925 -13.90 -8.19 -11.11
N LEU A 926 -12.95 -8.78 -10.36
CA LEU A 926 -12.45 -8.17 -9.11
C LEU A 926 -11.73 -6.84 -9.38
N LYS A 927 -10.88 -6.76 -10.41
CA LYS A 927 -10.22 -5.50 -10.82
C LYS A 927 -11.23 -4.43 -11.26
N ASP A 928 -12.25 -4.81 -12.03
CA ASP A 928 -13.35 -3.92 -12.44
C ASP A 928 -14.12 -3.40 -11.20
N THR A 929 -14.35 -4.24 -10.19
CA THR A 929 -14.96 -3.79 -8.93
C THR A 929 -14.06 -2.87 -8.12
N ILE A 930 -12.74 -3.15 -8.06
CA ILE A 930 -11.76 -2.28 -7.39
C ILE A 930 -11.72 -0.91 -8.08
N GLU A 931 -11.61 -0.86 -9.41
CA GLU A 931 -11.62 0.40 -10.17
C GLU A 931 -12.93 1.19 -9.94
N SER A 932 -14.08 0.51 -9.83
CA SER A 932 -15.35 1.18 -9.48
C SER A 932 -15.36 1.75 -8.06
N GLN A 933 -14.71 1.07 -7.11
CA GLN A 933 -14.59 1.54 -5.72
C GLN A 933 -13.56 2.66 -5.58
N GLU A 934 -12.45 2.59 -6.31
CA GLU A 934 -11.45 3.66 -6.42
C GLU A 934 -12.05 4.92 -7.04
N LEU A 935 -12.87 4.81 -8.09
CA LEU A 935 -13.61 5.93 -8.67
C LEU A 935 -14.58 6.55 -7.63
N SER A 936 -15.36 5.72 -6.93
CA SER A 936 -16.26 6.21 -5.87
C SER A 936 -15.51 6.88 -4.71
N LEU A 937 -14.33 6.36 -4.33
CA LEU A 937 -13.44 6.97 -3.35
C LEU A 937 -12.84 8.30 -3.86
N GLN A 938 -12.50 8.40 -5.15
CA GLN A 938 -12.05 9.66 -5.75
C GLN A 938 -13.16 10.72 -5.77
N GLU A 939 -14.41 10.34 -6.07
CA GLU A 939 -15.58 11.23 -5.96
C GLU A 939 -15.81 11.67 -4.51
N ALA A 940 -15.72 10.74 -3.54
CA ALA A 940 -15.83 11.05 -2.12
C ALA A 940 -14.73 12.03 -1.66
N LEU A 941 -13.46 11.78 -2.01
CA LEU A 941 -12.32 12.67 -1.72
C LEU A 941 -12.44 14.02 -2.43
N ALA A 942 -13.01 14.09 -3.64
CA ALA A 942 -13.31 15.35 -4.31
C ALA A 942 -14.39 16.14 -3.55
N SER A 943 -15.43 15.46 -3.06
CA SER A 943 -16.46 16.08 -2.22
C SER A 943 -15.90 16.59 -0.89
N GLU A 944 -15.03 15.82 -0.24
CA GLU A 944 -14.35 16.20 1.02
C GLU A 944 -13.42 17.40 0.82
N ARG A 945 -12.61 17.40 -0.26
CA ARG A 945 -11.80 18.56 -0.65
C ARG A 945 -12.66 19.80 -0.90
N SER A 946 -13.85 19.64 -1.49
CA SER A 946 -14.79 20.76 -1.68
C SER A 946 -15.31 21.30 -0.33
N ALA A 947 -15.70 20.41 0.60
CA ALA A 947 -16.15 20.78 1.94
C ALA A 947 -15.03 21.45 2.76
N ASN A 948 -13.81 20.92 2.72
CA ASN A 948 -12.63 21.52 3.35
C ASN A 948 -12.31 22.90 2.75
N SER A 949 -12.52 23.11 1.44
CA SER A 949 -12.37 24.45 0.83
C SER A 949 -13.41 25.45 1.33
N GLN A 950 -14.65 25.01 1.56
CA GLN A 950 -15.72 25.81 2.14
C GLN A 950 -15.46 26.12 3.62
N LEU A 951 -14.99 25.14 4.42
CA LEU A 951 -14.54 25.36 5.80
C LEU A 951 -13.35 26.33 5.86
N ALA A 952 -12.39 26.23 4.95
CA ALA A 952 -11.29 27.19 4.85
C ALA A 952 -11.75 28.59 4.43
N GLN A 953 -12.83 28.73 3.65
CA GLN A 953 -13.46 30.01 3.35
C GLN A 953 -14.20 30.57 4.57
N LEU A 954 -14.97 29.75 5.29
CA LEU A 954 -15.68 30.13 6.51
C LEU A 954 -14.70 30.57 7.61
N ASN A 955 -13.61 29.81 7.85
CA ASN A 955 -12.55 30.17 8.79
C ASN A 955 -11.88 31.51 8.43
N ARG A 956 -11.70 31.82 7.14
CA ARG A 956 -11.20 33.13 6.71
C ARG A 956 -12.21 34.25 6.99
N SER A 957 -13.51 34.04 6.77
CA SER A 957 -14.53 35.02 7.17
C SER A 957 -14.65 35.20 8.69
N LEU A 958 -14.46 34.12 9.46
CA LEU A 958 -14.43 34.17 10.93
C LEU A 958 -13.23 34.96 11.44
N LEU A 959 -12.03 34.71 10.90
CA LEU A 959 -10.81 35.45 11.26
C LEU A 959 -10.91 36.95 10.90
N LEU A 960 -11.59 37.30 9.80
CA LEU A 960 -11.89 38.70 9.47
C LEU A 960 -12.87 39.30 10.49
N ALA A 961 -13.98 38.63 10.81
CA ALA A 961 -14.94 39.09 11.81
C ALA A 961 -14.34 39.19 13.23
N GLU A 962 -13.41 38.31 13.60
CA GLU A 962 -12.61 38.46 14.83
C GLU A 962 -11.66 39.65 14.76
N GLY A 963 -11.09 39.94 13.58
CA GLY A 963 -10.27 41.12 13.32
C GLY A 963 -11.07 42.41 13.53
N ASP A 964 -12.24 42.51 12.90
CA ASP A 964 -13.18 43.62 13.05
C ASP A 964 -13.61 43.78 14.52
N LEU A 965 -13.89 42.68 15.23
CA LEU A 965 -14.25 42.69 16.65
C LEU A 965 -13.08 43.15 17.55
N ARG A 966 -11.84 42.74 17.24
CA ARG A 966 -10.63 43.22 17.94
C ARG A 966 -10.41 44.72 17.67
N GLN A 967 -10.61 45.17 16.44
CA GLN A 967 -10.53 46.59 16.09
C GLN A 967 -11.59 47.40 16.85
N ALA A 968 -12.87 47.01 16.78
CA ALA A 968 -13.96 47.67 17.51
C ALA A 968 -13.73 47.68 19.04
N HIS A 969 -13.10 46.63 19.59
CA HIS A 969 -12.69 46.64 21.01
C HIS A 969 -11.57 47.65 21.29
N SER A 970 -10.60 47.80 20.39
CA SER A 970 -9.54 48.82 20.51
C SER A 970 -10.09 50.25 20.40
N GLU A 971 -11.01 50.49 19.46
CA GLU A 971 -11.71 51.76 19.28
C GLU A 971 -12.58 52.12 20.50
N ARG A 972 -13.26 51.12 21.08
CA ARG A 972 -13.96 51.26 22.37
C ARG A 972 -12.99 51.64 23.49
N SER A 973 -11.79 51.06 23.52
CA SER A 973 -10.78 51.38 24.53
C SER A 973 -10.24 52.81 24.40
N THR A 974 -9.99 53.29 23.17
CA THR A 974 -9.60 54.69 22.94
C THR A 974 -10.73 55.65 23.29
N ALA A 975 -11.97 55.35 22.92
CA ALA A 975 -13.14 56.16 23.27
C ALA A 975 -13.38 56.23 24.78
N LEU A 976 -13.10 55.16 25.54
CA LEU A 976 -13.13 55.19 27.01
C LEU A 976 -12.01 56.06 27.59
N SER A 977 -10.80 56.01 27.04
CA SER A 977 -9.70 56.90 27.44
C SER A 977 -10.00 58.37 27.15
N ASP A 978 -10.65 58.68 26.03
CA ASP A 978 -11.06 60.06 25.71
C ASP A 978 -12.27 60.52 26.55
N LEU A 979 -13.17 59.61 26.93
CA LEU A 979 -14.20 59.87 27.94
C LEU A 979 -13.59 60.17 29.32
N GLU A 980 -12.48 59.54 29.67
CA GLU A 980 -11.74 59.81 30.92
C GLU A 980 -11.03 61.17 30.88
N LYS A 981 -10.32 61.49 29.78
CA LYS A 981 -9.72 62.82 29.54
C LYS A 981 -10.76 63.94 29.56
N THR A 982 -11.93 63.72 28.97
CA THR A 982 -13.01 64.73 28.99
C THR A 982 -13.64 64.87 30.38
N ARG A 983 -13.76 63.79 31.17
CA ARG A 983 -14.13 63.87 32.60
C ARG A 983 -13.10 64.67 33.41
N GLU A 984 -11.81 64.44 33.21
CA GLU A 984 -10.75 65.26 33.81
C GLU A 984 -10.87 66.73 33.43
N LEU A 985 -11.13 67.04 32.16
CA LEU A 985 -11.31 68.41 31.68
C LEU A 985 -12.55 69.06 32.31
N CYS A 986 -13.66 68.34 32.47
CA CYS A 986 -14.82 68.83 33.21
C CYS A 986 -14.48 69.13 34.68
N ILE A 987 -13.76 68.24 35.37
CA ILE A 987 -13.32 68.47 36.76
C ILE A 987 -12.41 69.71 36.86
N LYS A 988 -11.47 69.87 35.91
CA LYS A 988 -10.59 71.06 35.83
C LYS A 988 -11.41 72.32 35.56
N LEU A 989 -12.38 72.29 34.65
CA LEU A 989 -13.27 73.41 34.35
C LEU A 989 -14.14 73.79 35.55
N ASP A 990 -14.79 72.83 36.24
CA ASP A 990 -15.57 73.12 37.44
C ASP A 990 -14.69 73.69 38.56
N SER A 991 -13.47 73.20 38.75
CA SER A 991 -12.52 73.80 39.72
C SER A 991 -12.15 75.24 39.36
N SER A 992 -11.94 75.56 38.08
CA SER A 992 -11.67 76.92 37.61
C SER A 992 -12.89 77.85 37.77
N LYS A 993 -14.08 77.33 37.55
CA LYS A 993 -15.37 78.00 37.77
C LYS A 993 -15.60 78.29 39.25
N GLU A 994 -15.21 77.40 40.17
CA GLU A 994 -15.23 77.73 41.60
C GLU A 994 -14.23 78.85 41.96
N VAL A 995 -13.04 78.87 41.36
CA VAL A 995 -12.07 79.97 41.57
C VAL A 995 -12.65 81.30 41.08
N VAL A 996 -13.19 81.35 39.86
CA VAL A 996 -13.84 82.56 39.32
C VAL A 996 -15.05 82.98 40.15
N LEU A 997 -15.83 82.04 40.72
CA LEU A 997 -16.92 82.38 41.64
C LEU A 997 -16.40 83.01 42.95
N ARG A 998 -15.29 82.51 43.51
CA ARG A 998 -14.63 83.11 44.69
C ARG A 998 -14.13 84.52 44.38
N GLU A 999 -13.48 84.73 43.24
CA GLU A 999 -13.05 86.06 42.77
C GLU A 999 -14.25 87.02 42.59
N LEU A 1000 -15.36 86.53 42.03
CA LEU A 1000 -16.58 87.32 41.82
C LEU A 1000 -17.23 87.71 43.16
N ASP A 1001 -17.19 86.85 44.18
CA ASP A 1001 -17.63 87.18 45.54
C ASP A 1001 -16.69 88.15 46.27
N VAL A 1002 -15.37 88.10 46.03
CA VAL A 1002 -14.44 89.15 46.47
C VAL A 1002 -14.80 90.49 45.83
N CYS A 1003 -14.94 90.55 44.50
CA CYS A 1003 -15.38 91.76 43.78
C CYS A 1003 -16.75 92.28 44.25
N ARG A 1004 -17.70 91.40 44.61
CA ARG A 1004 -18.97 91.81 45.24
C ARG A 1004 -18.76 92.46 46.59
N SER A 1005 -17.86 91.93 47.42
CA SER A 1005 -17.52 92.50 48.74
C SER A 1005 -16.83 93.88 48.64
N GLU A 1006 -15.99 94.07 47.63
CA GLU A 1006 -15.39 95.38 47.31
C GLU A 1006 -16.45 96.38 46.83
N VAL A 1007 -17.36 95.96 45.94
CA VAL A 1007 -18.49 96.78 45.49
C VAL A 1007 -19.44 97.14 46.64
N GLU A 1008 -19.63 96.25 47.62
CA GLU A 1008 -20.32 96.56 48.89
C GLU A 1008 -19.58 97.60 49.73
N LEU A 1009 -18.25 97.49 49.86
CA LEU A 1009 -17.42 98.46 50.59
C LEU A 1009 -17.45 99.84 49.92
N LEU A 1010 -17.30 99.89 48.59
CA LEU A 1010 -17.42 101.12 47.79
C LEU A 1010 -18.82 101.73 47.89
N LYS A 1011 -19.89 100.94 47.94
CA LYS A 1011 -21.26 101.43 48.22
C LYS A 1011 -21.39 102.05 49.61
N LYS A 1012 -20.75 101.46 50.63
CA LYS A 1012 -20.72 101.98 52.02
C LYS A 1012 -19.90 103.27 52.12
N GLN A 1013 -18.77 103.36 51.42
CA GLN A 1013 -18.00 104.60 51.29
C GLN A 1013 -18.79 105.69 50.56
N LEU A 1014 -19.45 105.36 49.44
CA LEU A 1014 -20.28 106.30 48.68
C LEU A 1014 -21.50 106.80 49.47
N SER A 1015 -22.13 105.97 50.32
CA SER A 1015 -23.20 106.42 51.19
C SER A 1015 -22.69 107.35 52.30
N SER A 1016 -21.52 107.07 52.88
CA SER A 1016 -20.83 107.97 53.82
C SER A 1016 -20.50 109.33 53.19
N VAL A 1017 -19.92 109.33 51.98
CA VAL A 1017 -19.62 110.56 51.22
C VAL A 1017 -20.90 111.34 50.92
N ARG A 1018 -22.01 110.68 50.56
CA ARG A 1018 -23.32 111.32 50.34
C ARG A 1018 -23.91 111.92 51.63
N LEU A 1019 -23.68 111.32 52.80
CA LEU A 1019 -24.08 111.89 54.09
C LEU A 1019 -23.23 113.11 54.46
N SER A 1020 -21.92 113.05 54.23
CA SER A 1020 -21.02 114.20 54.39
C SER A 1020 -21.38 115.35 53.45
N MET A 1021 -21.71 115.04 52.19
CA MET A 1021 -22.18 116.01 51.21
C MET A 1021 -23.46 116.70 51.67
N LYS A 1022 -24.46 115.96 52.17
CA LYS A 1022 -25.69 116.53 52.76
C LYS A 1022 -25.43 117.42 53.99
N SER A 1023 -24.43 117.07 54.80
CA SER A 1023 -24.01 117.93 55.92
C SER A 1023 -23.41 119.25 55.42
N MET A 1024 -22.56 119.20 54.39
CA MET A 1024 -22.02 120.41 53.75
C MET A 1024 -23.10 121.23 53.02
N GLU A 1025 -24.06 120.60 52.34
CA GLU A 1025 -25.23 121.25 51.73
C GLU A 1025 -26.06 122.00 52.78
N SER A 1026 -26.33 121.36 53.93
CA SER A 1026 -27.05 121.99 55.04
C SER A 1026 -26.27 123.15 55.66
N MET A 1027 -24.95 123.04 55.80
CA MET A 1027 -24.10 124.16 56.25
C MET A 1027 -24.10 125.32 55.23
N LEU A 1028 -23.98 125.02 53.93
CA LEU A 1028 -24.03 126.02 52.85
C LEU A 1028 -25.38 126.73 52.79
N GLN A 1029 -26.48 126.01 53.01
CA GLN A 1029 -27.81 126.59 53.12
C GLN A 1029 -27.89 127.52 54.35
N SER A 1030 -27.44 127.08 55.52
CA SER A 1030 -27.41 127.93 56.73
C SER A 1030 -26.54 129.18 56.56
N THR A 1031 -25.42 129.11 55.81
CA THR A 1031 -24.63 130.32 55.49
C THR A 1031 -25.37 131.26 54.53
N ARG A 1032 -26.08 130.74 53.53
CA ARG A 1032 -26.91 131.56 52.61
C ARG A 1032 -28.07 132.24 53.32
N GLU A 1033 -28.73 131.54 54.25
CA GLU A 1033 -29.81 132.09 55.08
C GLU A 1033 -29.30 133.24 55.97
N LYS A 1034 -28.12 133.08 56.60
CA LYS A 1034 -27.45 134.13 57.39
C LYS A 1034 -27.01 135.31 56.53
N GLU A 1035 -26.48 135.06 55.34
CA GLU A 1035 -26.05 136.09 54.41
C GLU A 1035 -27.24 136.91 53.91
N LEU A 1036 -28.35 136.25 53.52
CA LEU A 1036 -29.58 136.92 53.10
C LEU A 1036 -30.20 137.74 54.23
N HIS A 1037 -30.18 137.25 55.48
CA HIS A 1037 -30.61 138.01 56.65
C HIS A 1037 -29.71 139.26 56.88
N SER A 1038 -28.39 139.13 56.71
CA SER A 1038 -27.46 140.26 56.77
C SER A 1038 -27.67 141.27 55.63
N GLN A 1039 -28.04 140.82 54.43
CA GLN A 1039 -28.37 141.69 53.31
C GLN A 1039 -29.66 142.48 53.57
N LEU A 1040 -30.70 141.84 54.13
CA LEU A 1040 -31.93 142.52 54.54
C LEU A 1040 -31.68 143.60 55.60
N SER A 1041 -30.95 143.28 56.68
CA SER A 1041 -30.61 144.28 57.70
C SER A 1041 -29.74 145.42 57.15
N SER A 1042 -28.86 145.14 56.17
CA SER A 1042 -28.14 146.18 55.44
C SER A 1042 -29.05 147.08 54.59
N GLN A 1043 -30.09 146.52 53.96
CA GLN A 1043 -31.10 147.30 53.21
C GLN A 1043 -31.95 148.18 54.14
N GLU A 1044 -32.36 147.67 55.31
CA GLU A 1044 -33.07 148.45 56.34
C GLU A 1044 -32.22 149.65 56.79
N ARG A 1045 -30.93 149.42 57.12
CA ARG A 1045 -29.96 150.48 57.44
C ARG A 1045 -29.80 151.51 56.31
N HIS A 1046 -29.80 151.07 55.05
CA HIS A 1046 -29.72 151.98 53.90
C HIS A 1046 -31.00 152.82 53.72
N ALA A 1047 -32.18 152.23 53.94
CA ALA A 1047 -33.45 152.96 53.90
C ALA A 1047 -33.53 154.01 55.02
N GLU A 1048 -33.08 153.66 56.23
CA GLU A 1048 -33.00 154.60 57.36
C GLU A 1048 -32.02 155.75 57.10
N ILE A 1049 -30.83 155.45 56.56
CA ILE A 1049 -29.86 156.47 56.11
C ILE A 1049 -30.46 157.39 55.02
N GLN A 1050 -31.21 156.82 54.07
CA GLN A 1050 -31.83 157.62 53.01
C GLN A 1050 -32.93 158.54 53.58
N LEU A 1051 -33.76 158.04 54.48
CA LEU A 1051 -34.80 158.84 55.15
C LEU A 1051 -34.20 159.96 56.04
N LEU A 1052 -33.00 159.74 56.60
CA LEU A 1052 -32.21 160.78 57.28
C LEU A 1052 -31.63 161.82 56.30
N ARG A 1053 -31.17 161.41 55.11
CA ARG A 1053 -30.74 162.35 54.05
C ARG A 1053 -31.89 163.21 53.56
N ASP A 1054 -33.08 162.63 53.35
CA ASP A 1054 -34.25 163.36 52.88
C ASP A 1054 -34.73 164.37 53.94
N LYS A 1055 -34.62 164.03 55.24
CA LYS A 1055 -34.81 165.00 56.34
C LYS A 1055 -33.78 166.14 56.32
N LEU A 1056 -32.52 165.85 55.98
CA LEU A 1056 -31.47 166.87 55.87
C LEU A 1056 -31.72 167.82 54.69
N THR A 1057 -32.07 167.32 53.51
CA THR A 1057 -32.39 168.18 52.35
C THR A 1057 -33.64 169.04 52.58
N MET A 1058 -34.62 168.53 53.34
CA MET A 1058 -35.78 169.33 53.80
C MET A 1058 -35.40 170.42 54.84
N ALA A 1059 -34.34 170.21 55.63
CA ALA A 1059 -33.79 171.24 56.51
C ALA A 1059 -32.95 172.28 55.74
N ASP A 1060 -32.10 171.84 54.81
CA ASP A 1060 -31.29 172.71 53.96
C ASP A 1060 -32.19 173.62 53.10
N THR A 1061 -33.19 173.06 52.41
CA THR A 1061 -34.13 173.85 51.60
C THR A 1061 -34.85 174.92 52.43
N LYS A 1062 -35.36 174.56 53.62
CA LYS A 1062 -35.96 175.51 54.57
C LYS A 1062 -34.97 176.58 55.06
N THR A 1063 -33.69 176.23 55.22
CA THR A 1063 -32.63 177.19 55.55
C THR A 1063 -32.38 178.13 54.36
N THR A 1064 -32.38 177.64 53.11
CA THR A 1064 -32.22 178.50 51.92
C THR A 1064 -33.42 179.43 51.67
N THR A 1065 -34.65 179.06 52.06
CA THR A 1065 -35.80 179.98 51.99
C THR A 1065 -35.66 181.08 53.04
N GLN A 1066 -35.30 180.74 54.28
CA GLN A 1066 -35.00 181.73 55.33
C GLN A 1066 -33.83 182.65 54.96
N CYS A 1067 -32.80 182.16 54.26
CA CYS A 1067 -31.74 183.00 53.72
C CYS A 1067 -32.23 183.96 52.61
N ARG A 1068 -33.20 183.55 51.78
CA ARG A 1068 -33.83 184.45 50.78
C ARG A 1068 -34.70 185.51 51.45
N GLU A 1069 -35.48 185.14 52.45
CA GLU A 1069 -36.29 186.07 53.25
C GLU A 1069 -35.40 187.11 53.96
N LEU A 1070 -34.30 186.68 54.58
CA LEU A 1070 -33.30 187.58 55.18
C LEU A 1070 -32.61 188.48 54.14
N ALA A 1071 -32.37 188.01 52.92
CA ALA A 1071 -31.82 188.83 51.84
C ALA A 1071 -32.81 189.91 51.37
N GLN A 1072 -34.11 189.59 51.27
CA GLN A 1072 -35.16 190.55 50.95
C GLN A 1072 -35.34 191.61 52.05
N LEU A 1073 -35.31 191.20 53.32
CA LEU A 1073 -35.37 192.14 54.45
C LEU A 1073 -34.15 193.08 54.50
N ARG A 1074 -32.95 192.58 54.14
CA ARG A 1074 -31.74 193.42 54.03
C ARG A 1074 -31.87 194.45 52.91
N SER A 1075 -32.28 194.07 51.70
CA SER A 1075 -32.42 195.04 50.60
C SER A 1075 -33.51 196.09 50.85
N HIS A 1076 -34.55 195.75 51.62
CA HIS A 1076 -35.53 196.73 52.08
C HIS A 1076 -34.94 197.71 53.11
N SER A 1077 -34.06 197.24 54.01
CA SER A 1077 -33.31 198.10 54.93
C SER A 1077 -32.37 199.06 54.18
N GLU A 1078 -31.63 198.57 53.17
CA GLU A 1078 -30.77 199.42 52.32
C GLU A 1078 -31.55 200.52 51.59
N HIS A 1079 -32.80 200.21 51.16
CA HIS A 1079 -33.69 201.21 50.56
C HIS A 1079 -34.10 202.30 51.56
N LEU A 1080 -34.46 201.92 52.79
CA LEU A 1080 -34.82 202.87 53.85
C LEU A 1080 -33.63 203.72 54.31
N GLU A 1081 -32.41 203.17 54.31
CA GLU A 1081 -31.18 203.94 54.57
C GLU A 1081 -30.88 204.94 53.44
N SER A 1082 -31.11 204.56 52.17
CA SER A 1082 -31.00 205.47 51.02
C SER A 1082 -31.92 206.70 51.15
N ASP A 1083 -33.18 206.50 51.49
CA ASP A 1083 -34.15 207.60 51.67
C ASP A 1083 -33.80 208.49 52.88
N LEU A 1084 -33.27 207.89 53.96
CA LEU A 1084 -32.70 208.62 55.09
C LEU A 1084 -31.50 209.49 54.68
N ASP A 1085 -30.69 209.06 53.72
CA ASP A 1085 -29.55 209.82 53.23
C ASP A 1085 -29.93 210.92 52.22
N ILE A 1086 -30.99 210.72 51.43
CA ILE A 1086 -31.58 211.76 50.56
C ILE A 1086 -32.14 212.90 51.42
N THR A 1087 -32.90 212.58 52.47
CA THR A 1087 -33.49 213.59 53.38
C THR A 1087 -32.43 214.35 54.19
N LYS A 1088 -31.34 213.69 54.63
CA LYS A 1088 -30.17 214.37 55.22
C LYS A 1088 -29.55 215.40 54.27
N ARG A 1089 -29.41 215.07 52.97
CA ARG A 1089 -28.81 215.97 51.97
C ARG A 1089 -29.63 217.24 51.78
N GLN A 1090 -30.96 217.12 51.68
CA GLN A 1090 -31.87 218.28 51.59
C GLN A 1090 -31.80 219.19 52.83
N LEU A 1091 -31.64 218.60 54.03
CA LEU A 1091 -31.43 219.35 55.28
C LEU A 1091 -30.06 220.07 55.35
N SER A 1092 -29.07 219.64 54.58
CA SER A 1092 -27.74 220.28 54.54
C SER A 1092 -27.71 221.54 53.66
N THR A 1093 -28.45 221.54 52.54
CA THR A 1093 -28.52 222.69 51.61
C THR A 1093 -29.26 223.88 52.23
N GLU A 1094 -30.40 223.65 52.89
CA GLU A 1094 -31.17 224.67 53.62
C GLU A 1094 -30.37 225.34 54.77
N ARG A 1095 -29.34 224.68 55.31
CA ARG A 1095 -28.44 225.27 56.31
C ARG A 1095 -27.42 226.21 55.68
N PHE A 1096 -26.79 225.78 54.58
CA PHE A 1096 -25.69 226.50 53.93
C PHE A 1096 -26.09 227.90 53.45
N GLU A 1097 -27.30 228.05 52.89
CA GLU A 1097 -27.79 229.36 52.42
C GLU A 1097 -28.09 230.34 53.58
N ARG A 1098 -28.65 229.85 54.69
CA ARG A 1098 -28.88 230.67 55.90
C ARG A 1098 -27.59 231.10 56.56
N GLU A 1099 -26.58 230.24 56.57
CA GLU A 1099 -25.27 230.54 57.17
C GLU A 1099 -24.53 231.62 56.38
N ARG A 1100 -24.70 231.65 55.04
CA ARG A 1100 -24.15 232.70 54.16
C ARG A 1100 -24.76 234.09 54.44
N ALA A 1101 -26.07 234.17 54.67
CA ALA A 1101 -26.76 235.43 54.99
C ALA A 1101 -26.38 236.01 56.37
N MET A 1102 -25.85 235.20 57.29
CA MET A 1102 -25.54 235.61 58.67
C MET A 1102 -24.12 236.20 58.88
N GLN A 1103 -23.28 236.30 57.85
CA GLN A 1103 -21.94 236.90 57.99
C GLN A 1103 -21.89 238.42 57.76
N GLU A 1104 -22.77 238.99 56.92
CA GLU A 1104 -22.72 240.43 56.60
C GLU A 1104 -23.38 241.33 57.67
N LEU A 1105 -24.37 240.82 58.42
CA LEU A 1105 -25.11 241.59 59.43
C LEU A 1105 -24.49 241.53 60.85
N ARG A 1106 -23.16 241.58 60.94
CA ARG A 1106 -22.41 241.75 62.22
C ARG A 1106 -21.99 243.21 62.50
N LEU A 1107 -22.56 244.18 61.79
CA LEU A 1107 -22.23 245.61 61.92
C LEU A 1107 -23.28 246.45 62.69
N GLN A 1108 -24.41 245.86 63.10
CA GLN A 1108 -25.32 246.41 64.12
C GLN A 1108 -25.74 245.28 65.08
N GLY A 1109 -25.95 245.60 66.36
CA GLY A 1109 -25.79 244.64 67.46
C GLY A 1109 -27.07 244.04 68.08
N LEU A 1110 -26.89 243.57 69.32
CA LEU A 1110 -27.81 242.83 70.23
C LEU A 1110 -27.84 241.29 70.07
N PRO A 1111 -28.06 240.54 71.17
CA PRO A 1111 -27.82 239.10 71.23
C PRO A 1111 -29.09 238.27 71.00
N CYS A 1112 -28.91 236.99 70.62
CA CYS A 1112 -29.98 236.01 70.65
C CYS A 1112 -29.47 234.64 71.13
N VAL A 1113 -30.08 234.15 72.21
CA VAL A 1113 -30.07 232.75 72.65
C VAL A 1113 -31.41 232.15 72.22
N LEU A 1114 -31.49 230.85 71.88
CA LEU A 1114 -32.53 229.90 72.33
C LEU A 1114 -32.80 228.74 71.34
N ARG A 1115 -33.23 227.62 71.95
CA ARG A 1115 -34.25 226.66 71.45
C ARG A 1115 -33.93 225.73 70.25
N SER A 1116 -34.59 224.57 70.11
CA SER A 1116 -35.10 223.61 71.13
C SER A 1116 -35.74 222.36 70.49
N THR A 1117 -35.35 221.17 70.98
CA THR A 1117 -36.23 220.01 71.30
C THR A 1117 -37.14 219.45 70.18
N PRO A 1118 -37.98 218.41 70.46
CA PRO A 1118 -37.63 217.00 70.69
C PRO A 1118 -38.42 216.15 69.64
N PRO A 1119 -39.21 215.10 69.97
CA PRO A 1119 -39.08 213.93 70.86
C PRO A 1119 -39.26 212.58 70.11
N SER A 1120 -39.42 211.47 70.86
CA SER A 1120 -40.24 210.28 70.48
C SER A 1120 -39.67 209.34 69.38
N ARG A 1121 -40.08 208.06 69.25
CA ARG A 1121 -40.85 207.11 70.11
C ARG A 1121 -40.71 205.66 69.57
N LEU A 1122 -40.70 204.68 70.49
CA LEU A 1122 -41.21 203.29 70.36
C LEU A 1122 -40.55 202.38 69.28
N SER A 1123 -40.53 201.04 69.41
CA SER A 1123 -40.97 200.11 70.49
C SER A 1123 -39.80 199.13 70.78
N LEU A 1124 -39.59 198.54 71.96
CA LEU A 1124 -40.36 198.45 73.22
C LEU A 1124 -41.72 197.74 73.14
N SER A 1125 -41.69 196.41 73.10
CA SER A 1125 -42.79 195.50 73.50
C SER A 1125 -42.23 194.12 73.94
N PRO A 1126 -42.93 193.36 74.81
CA PRO A 1126 -42.26 192.74 75.97
C PRO A 1126 -42.74 191.29 76.31
N CYS A 1127 -42.74 190.93 77.60
CA CYS A 1127 -43.40 189.78 78.27
C CYS A 1127 -42.64 188.42 78.21
N HIS A 1128 -42.31 187.80 79.36
CA HIS A 1128 -43.12 186.88 80.22
C HIS A 1128 -43.26 185.46 79.62
N SER A 1129 -43.32 184.34 80.37
CA SER A 1129 -43.23 184.00 81.81
C SER A 1129 -42.65 182.56 81.92
N TRP A 1130 -41.91 182.14 82.95
CA TRP A 1130 -42.35 181.76 84.32
C TRP A 1130 -43.51 180.73 84.39
N SER A 1131 -43.29 179.68 85.21
CA SER A 1131 -44.27 178.67 85.71
C SER A 1131 -44.61 177.48 84.77
N PRO A 1132 -45.12 176.31 85.29
CA PRO A 1132 -44.29 175.29 85.94
C PRO A 1132 -44.71 173.81 85.61
N ASP A 1133 -44.27 172.85 86.46
CA ASP A 1133 -44.69 171.43 86.58
C ASP A 1133 -44.23 170.45 85.46
N ARG A 1134 -43.88 169.16 85.71
CA ARG A 1134 -43.99 168.35 86.95
C ARG A 1134 -42.99 167.17 87.03
N THR A 1135 -42.62 166.81 88.27
CA THR A 1135 -42.27 165.47 88.86
C THR A 1135 -41.81 164.29 87.97
N PHE A 1136 -40.67 163.61 88.17
CA PHE A 1136 -40.12 162.83 89.32
C PHE A 1136 -40.41 161.30 89.30
N HIS A 1137 -39.37 160.47 89.56
CA HIS A 1137 -39.37 159.01 89.85
C HIS A 1137 -39.85 158.07 88.71
N SER A 1138 -39.31 156.86 88.45
CA SER A 1138 -38.18 156.04 88.99
C SER A 1138 -37.81 154.93 87.93
N SER A 1139 -36.93 153.92 88.06
CA SER A 1139 -36.09 153.38 89.17
C SER A 1139 -34.94 152.45 88.66
N ALA A 1140 -34.14 151.95 89.61
CA ALA A 1140 -33.43 150.64 89.76
C ALA A 1140 -33.72 149.46 88.77
N GLU A 1141 -32.86 148.44 88.57
CA GLU A 1141 -31.49 148.09 89.06
C GLU A 1141 -30.89 146.84 88.32
N LEU A 1142 -29.55 146.66 88.34
CA LEU A 1142 -28.79 145.37 88.30
C LEU A 1142 -28.96 144.43 87.04
N ALA A 1143 -28.11 143.45 86.70
CA ALA A 1143 -26.76 143.01 87.15
C ALA A 1143 -25.98 142.25 86.03
N THR A 1144 -24.65 142.18 86.20
CA THR A 1144 -23.65 141.08 85.97
C THR A 1144 -24.12 139.68 85.46
N GLU A 1145 -23.34 138.80 84.78
CA GLU A 1145 -21.90 138.44 84.93
C GLU A 1145 -21.20 137.71 83.72
N ARG A 1146 -19.85 137.82 83.67
CA ARG A 1146 -18.77 136.85 83.27
C ARG A 1146 -18.76 135.99 81.97
N SER A 1147 -17.78 136.31 81.10
CA SER A 1147 -16.62 135.54 80.55
C SER A 1147 -16.30 134.10 81.10
N PRO A 1148 -15.49 133.21 80.43
CA PRO A 1148 -14.25 133.57 79.69
C PRO A 1148 -13.77 132.70 78.48
N GLU A 1149 -12.60 133.11 77.94
CA GLU A 1149 -11.66 132.36 77.07
C GLU A 1149 -11.10 131.09 77.80
N ARG A 1150 -10.29 130.16 77.22
CA ARG A 1150 -9.14 130.34 76.31
C ARG A 1150 -8.63 129.00 75.71
N SER A 1151 -7.65 129.08 74.82
CA SER A 1151 -6.94 127.98 74.13
C SER A 1151 -5.93 127.20 74.98
N VAL A 1152 -5.59 125.97 74.55
CA VAL A 1152 -4.23 125.36 74.64
C VAL A 1152 -4.11 124.12 73.72
N VAL A 1153 -2.89 123.69 73.41
CA VAL A 1153 -2.51 122.58 72.51
C VAL A 1153 -1.89 121.42 73.30
N PHE A 1154 -2.16 120.14 72.97
CA PHE A 1154 -1.18 119.02 72.85
C PHE A 1154 -1.81 117.62 72.59
N ARG A 1155 -1.41 116.96 71.48
CA ARG A 1155 -0.76 115.63 71.39
C ARG A 1155 -1.35 114.32 71.99
N ASP A 1156 -1.62 113.34 71.09
CA ASP A 1156 -1.56 111.84 71.21
C ASP A 1156 -2.43 111.12 72.29
N PRO A 1157 -2.65 109.77 72.26
CA PRO A 1157 -2.19 108.74 71.31
C PRO A 1157 -3.31 107.81 70.72
N TYR A 1158 -2.88 106.76 70.01
CA TYR A 1158 -3.65 105.67 69.36
C TYR A 1158 -4.73 104.96 70.20
N SER A 1159 -5.80 104.55 69.51
CA SER A 1159 -6.43 103.20 69.57
C SER A 1159 -7.13 102.92 68.24
#